data_AF-A0ABC8SUW9-F1
#
_entry.id   AF-A0ABC8SUW9-F1
#
_cell.length_a   1.000
_cell.length_b   1.000
_cell.length_c   1.000
_cell.angle_alpha   90.00
_cell.angle_beta   90.00
_cell.angle_gamma   90.00
#
_symmetry.space_group_name_H-M   'P 1'
#
loop_
_entity.id
_entity.type
_entity.pdbx_description
1 polymer ?
#
loop_
_entity_poly.entity_id
_entity_poly.type
_entity_poly.pdbx_seq_one_letter_code
_entity_poly.pdbx_strand_id
1 'polypeptide(L)'
;MAGANPPHYTPTSKPTAPNSLWKITNLYSLALITFLCSLSYILGIWQHGGGATTSIRTSTNLGATIPCTIPTTTLRTTTPLSTSKSLDFGSHHSADVGGAITLPDEAITKYPTCDVKYSEYTPCEDAVRSLKFDRDRLIYRERHCPQKGELLKCRVPAPHGYRNPFKWPQSRDVVWYANVPHKELTVEKAVQNWIRYEGDRFRFPGGGTMFTNGADAYIDDIDKLINLKDGSIRTAIDTGCGVASWGAYLLSRNILTMSFAPRDTHEAQVQFALERGVPALIGVIASKRLPYPSRAFDMAHCSRCLIPWGQYDGAYLIEVDRVLRPGGYWILSGPPIRWKKYWKGWQRTREDLSDEQTNIENVAKSLCWKKFVEKDDIAIWQKPTNHLNCKATRKITKNPPFCPAQDPDKAWYTKLETCLTPLPEVSNNHEVAGGKLAKWPQRLNVIPPRITSGTVKGVTAEVFQKDSKLWERRVSYYKTVNNQLGQAGRYRNLLDMNAYLGGFAAALIKDPVWVMNVVPVEAKVNTLGVIYERGLIGTYQSWCEAMSTYPRTYDLIHADSVFTLYRNRCGMEDILLEMDRILRPEGSVILRDDVDILVKVKRIVDGMNWDSQIVDHEDGPLQREKLLFAVKTYWTAPATLEIGNSK
;
A
#
# COMPACT_ATOMS: atom_id res chain seq x y z
N MET A 1 30.50 42.58 12.10
CA MET A 1 31.24 41.89 11.03
C MET A 1 30.23 41.28 10.09
N ALA A 2 30.25 41.72 8.84
CA ALA A 2 29.32 41.30 7.80
C ALA A 2 29.59 39.84 7.38
N GLY A 3 28.55 39.01 7.37
CA GLY A 3 28.61 37.61 6.96
C GLY A 3 27.76 37.36 5.71
N ALA A 4 28.46 37.05 4.62
CA ALA A 4 28.07 36.68 3.26
C ALA A 4 26.60 36.28 2.98
N ASN A 5 26.03 36.92 1.95
CA ASN A 5 24.86 36.45 1.20
C ASN A 5 25.15 35.11 0.49
N PRO A 6 24.19 34.17 0.42
CA PRO A 6 24.32 32.98 -0.42
C PRO A 6 24.21 33.34 -1.92
N PRO A 7 24.82 32.56 -2.82
CA PRO A 7 24.91 32.93 -4.23
C PRO A 7 23.55 32.79 -4.92
N HIS A 8 23.19 33.80 -5.70
CA HIS A 8 22.08 33.76 -6.66
C HIS A 8 22.30 32.64 -7.67
N TYR A 9 21.32 31.75 -7.77
CA TYR A 9 21.26 30.71 -8.80
C TYR A 9 20.79 31.30 -10.13
N THR A 10 21.68 31.36 -11.11
CA THR A 10 21.37 31.68 -12.51
C THR A 10 21.04 30.39 -13.27
N PRO A 11 19.91 30.28 -13.97
CA PRO A 11 19.62 29.10 -14.79
C PRO A 11 20.55 29.09 -16.01
N THR A 12 21.44 28.10 -16.06
CA THR A 12 22.26 27.82 -17.24
C THR A 12 21.36 27.35 -18.39
N SER A 13 21.40 28.11 -19.48
CA SER A 13 20.83 27.76 -20.78
C SER A 13 21.34 26.39 -21.26
N LYS A 14 20.44 25.58 -21.84
CA LYS A 14 20.79 24.33 -22.53
C LYS A 14 21.92 24.57 -23.56
N PRO A 15 22.83 23.60 -23.77
CA PRO A 15 23.68 23.61 -24.95
C PRO A 15 22.80 23.41 -26.18
N THR A 16 22.94 24.32 -27.14
CA THR A 16 22.39 24.23 -28.48
C THR A 16 22.98 23.01 -29.17
N ALA A 17 22.13 22.06 -29.59
CA ALA A 17 22.54 21.00 -30.50
C ALA A 17 22.99 21.63 -31.84
N PRO A 18 24.03 21.10 -32.50
CA PRO A 18 24.46 21.63 -33.78
C PRO A 18 23.39 21.37 -34.83
N ASN A 19 23.12 22.38 -35.65
CA ASN A 19 22.27 22.30 -36.83
C ASN A 19 22.73 21.15 -37.75
N SER A 20 22.02 20.02 -37.74
CA SER A 20 22.12 19.01 -38.79
C SER A 20 21.21 19.44 -39.94
N LEU A 21 21.79 20.25 -40.82
CA LEU A 21 21.37 20.33 -42.22
C LEU A 21 21.88 19.05 -42.89
N TRP A 22 20.97 18.09 -43.15
CA TRP A 22 20.84 17.35 -44.42
C TRP A 22 19.98 16.09 -44.25
N LYS A 23 18.76 16.16 -44.79
CA LYS A 23 18.03 15.00 -45.29
C LYS A 23 18.62 14.63 -46.66
N ILE A 24 19.26 13.47 -46.77
CA ILE A 24 19.10 12.56 -47.91
C ILE A 24 19.20 11.14 -47.35
N THR A 25 18.08 10.44 -47.26
CA THR A 25 18.01 9.02 -46.88
C THR A 25 18.68 8.18 -47.97
N ASN A 26 19.82 7.58 -47.64
CA ASN A 26 20.58 6.75 -48.57
C ASN A 26 19.92 5.35 -48.66
N LEU A 27 18.98 5.18 -49.59
CA LEU A 27 18.26 3.92 -49.88
C LEU A 27 19.20 2.72 -50.07
N TYR A 28 20.43 2.96 -50.52
CA TYR A 28 21.46 1.93 -50.68
C TYR A 28 21.90 1.30 -49.35
N SER A 29 21.96 2.08 -48.26
CA SER A 29 22.34 1.58 -46.94
C SER A 29 21.25 0.68 -46.35
N LEU A 30 19.98 1.02 -46.57
CA LEU A 30 18.85 0.20 -46.11
C LEU A 30 18.79 -1.11 -46.90
N ALA A 31 18.97 -1.05 -48.22
CA ALA A 31 19.01 -2.23 -49.10
C ALA A 31 20.16 -3.19 -48.74
N LEU A 32 21.34 -2.65 -48.45
CA LEU A 32 22.52 -3.44 -48.03
C LEU A 32 22.27 -4.17 -46.69
N ILE A 33 21.66 -3.49 -45.72
CA ILE A 33 21.32 -4.09 -44.42
C ILE A 33 20.30 -5.21 -44.60
N THR A 34 19.24 -5.00 -45.37
CA THR A 34 18.24 -6.05 -45.64
C THR A 34 18.83 -7.25 -46.38
N PHE A 35 19.77 -7.01 -47.31
CA PHE A 35 20.47 -8.08 -48.03
C PHE A 35 21.34 -8.91 -47.08
N LEU A 36 22.13 -8.27 -46.22
CA LEU A 36 22.99 -8.95 -45.25
C LEU A 36 22.21 -9.76 -44.20
N CYS A 37 21.08 -9.23 -43.72
CA CYS A 37 20.20 -9.95 -42.80
C CYS A 37 19.56 -11.18 -43.48
N SER A 38 19.15 -11.05 -44.74
CA SER A 38 18.57 -12.16 -45.51
C SER A 38 19.60 -13.25 -45.79
N LEU A 39 20.84 -12.88 -46.12
CA LEU A 39 21.94 -13.81 -46.36
C LEU A 39 22.29 -14.62 -45.10
N SER A 40 22.28 -13.95 -43.94
CA SER A 40 22.54 -14.57 -42.63
C SER A 40 21.45 -15.56 -42.24
N TYR A 41 20.19 -15.24 -42.55
CA TYR A 41 19.05 -16.12 -42.32
C TYR A 41 19.10 -17.38 -43.19
N ILE A 42 19.44 -17.24 -44.47
CA ILE A 42 19.57 -18.38 -45.41
C ILE A 42 20.76 -19.28 -45.02
N LEU A 43 21.88 -18.71 -44.59
CA LEU A 43 23.03 -19.46 -44.07
C LEU A 43 22.67 -20.25 -42.80
N GLY A 44 21.86 -19.69 -41.91
CA GLY A 44 21.37 -20.38 -40.71
C GLY A 44 20.46 -21.57 -41.03
N ILE A 45 19.61 -21.47 -42.06
CA ILE A 45 18.77 -22.58 -42.53
C ILE A 45 19.63 -23.67 -43.18
N TRP A 46 20.67 -23.29 -43.92
CA TRP A 46 21.56 -24.24 -44.60
C TRP A 46 22.43 -25.05 -43.63
N GLN A 47 22.79 -24.47 -42.48
CA GLN A 47 23.59 -25.15 -41.44
C GLN A 47 22.77 -26.10 -40.54
N HIS A 48 21.44 -25.98 -40.51
CA HIS A 48 20.57 -26.77 -39.62
C HIS A 48 19.52 -27.63 -40.35
N GLY A 49 19.58 -27.71 -41.68
CA GLY A 49 18.69 -28.54 -42.51
C GLY A 49 19.31 -29.88 -42.92
N GLY A 50 19.37 -30.85 -42.00
CA GLY A 50 19.70 -32.25 -42.29
C GLY A 50 19.01 -33.19 -41.29
N GLY A 51 18.03 -33.95 -41.75
CA GLY A 51 17.00 -34.59 -40.90
C GLY A 51 17.27 -36.01 -40.41
N ALA A 52 16.37 -36.50 -39.55
CA ALA A 52 16.09 -37.92 -39.34
C ALA A 52 14.72 -38.10 -38.62
N THR A 53 13.73 -38.45 -39.45
CA THR A 53 12.57 -39.32 -39.26
C THR A 53 12.37 -40.04 -37.90
N THR A 54 11.21 -39.83 -37.28
CA THR A 54 10.61 -40.70 -36.25
C THR A 54 9.84 -41.87 -36.89
N SER A 55 10.21 -43.10 -36.53
CA SER A 55 9.46 -44.32 -36.84
C SER A 55 8.74 -44.84 -35.58
N ILE A 56 7.45 -45.14 -35.75
CA ILE A 56 6.57 -45.79 -34.78
C ILE A 56 6.89 -47.29 -34.73
N ARG A 57 6.97 -47.88 -33.54
CA ARG A 57 6.58 -49.29 -33.31
C ARG A 57 6.19 -49.56 -31.85
N THR A 58 4.99 -50.09 -31.72
CA THR A 58 4.35 -50.78 -30.60
C THR A 58 5.10 -52.03 -30.14
N SER A 59 5.10 -52.29 -28.83
CA SER A 59 4.89 -53.64 -28.28
C SER A 59 4.42 -53.61 -26.82
N THR A 60 3.39 -54.41 -26.58
CA THR A 60 2.80 -54.85 -25.32
C THR A 60 3.72 -55.81 -24.54
N ASN A 61 3.64 -55.85 -23.21
CA ASN A 61 3.19 -57.05 -22.48
C ASN A 61 3.18 -56.89 -20.96
N LEU A 62 2.15 -57.55 -20.39
CA LEU A 62 1.88 -57.79 -18.97
C LEU A 62 2.90 -58.77 -18.35
N GLY A 63 2.98 -58.76 -17.01
CA GLY A 63 3.57 -59.85 -16.24
C GLY A 63 3.57 -59.57 -14.73
N ALA A 64 2.54 -60.03 -14.04
CA ALA A 64 2.40 -60.06 -12.58
C ALA A 64 3.39 -61.03 -11.92
N THR A 65 3.77 -60.81 -10.65
CA THR A 65 3.52 -61.71 -9.49
C THR A 65 4.28 -61.31 -8.21
N ILE A 66 3.59 -61.50 -7.07
CA ILE A 66 4.05 -61.48 -5.67
C ILE A 66 4.28 -62.93 -5.23
N PRO A 67 5.26 -63.27 -4.36
CA PRO A 67 4.99 -63.68 -2.96
C PRO A 67 6.09 -63.19 -1.95
N CYS A 68 5.82 -62.71 -0.74
CA CYS A 68 5.27 -63.29 0.51
C CYS A 68 6.21 -64.20 1.37
N THR A 69 6.61 -63.65 2.53
CA THR A 69 6.60 -64.20 3.93
C THR A 69 7.74 -65.08 4.58
N ILE A 70 8.40 -64.46 5.60
CA ILE A 70 8.84 -64.82 7.02
C ILE A 70 9.62 -66.14 7.37
N PRO A 71 10.12 -66.37 8.62
CA PRO A 71 10.82 -65.54 9.65
C PRO A 71 12.16 -66.16 10.15
N THR A 72 12.99 -65.40 10.89
CA THR A 72 13.86 -66.00 11.92
C THR A 72 13.95 -65.16 13.19
N THR A 73 13.52 -65.80 14.27
CA THR A 73 13.51 -65.42 15.69
C THR A 73 14.93 -65.33 16.26
N THR A 74 15.22 -64.34 17.10
CA THR A 74 16.23 -64.47 18.17
C THR A 74 15.75 -63.81 19.45
N LEU A 75 15.53 -64.65 20.48
CA LEU A 75 15.38 -64.26 21.87
C LEU A 75 16.72 -63.75 22.44
N ARG A 76 16.70 -62.73 23.30
CA ARG A 76 17.59 -62.65 24.47
C ARG A 76 16.98 -61.82 25.61
N THR A 77 16.63 -62.58 26.65
CA THR A 77 16.56 -62.37 28.10
C THR A 77 16.86 -60.99 28.73
N THR A 78 15.97 -60.68 29.68
CA THR A 78 15.90 -59.66 30.73
C THR A 78 16.95 -59.75 31.84
N THR A 79 17.29 -58.63 32.48
CA THR A 79 17.25 -58.46 33.96
C THR A 79 17.34 -56.97 34.37
N PRO A 80 16.74 -56.56 35.51
CA PRO A 80 16.49 -55.15 35.87
C PRO A 80 17.47 -54.61 36.94
N LEU A 81 17.65 -53.28 36.99
CA LEU A 81 18.25 -52.61 38.16
C LEU A 81 17.54 -51.28 38.46
N SER A 82 17.30 -51.07 39.75
CA SER A 82 16.44 -50.06 40.35
C SER A 82 17.13 -48.72 40.66
N THR A 83 16.36 -47.64 40.46
CA THR A 83 16.23 -46.41 41.27
C THR A 83 17.41 -45.44 41.46
N SER A 84 17.25 -44.24 40.91
CA SER A 84 17.26 -43.00 41.71
C SER A 84 16.24 -42.01 41.12
N LYS A 85 15.25 -41.57 41.94
CA LYS A 85 14.26 -40.57 41.53
C LYS A 85 14.80 -39.18 41.83
N SER A 86 15.16 -38.45 40.77
CA SER A 86 15.30 -36.99 40.81
C SER A 86 13.89 -36.39 40.80
N LEU A 87 13.57 -35.56 41.79
CA LEU A 87 12.29 -34.84 41.83
C LEU A 87 12.33 -33.71 40.80
N ASP A 88 11.44 -33.78 39.81
CA ASP A 88 11.20 -32.78 38.78
C ASP A 88 10.19 -31.74 39.31
N PHE A 89 10.55 -30.47 39.23
CA PHE A 89 9.71 -29.32 39.61
C PHE A 89 9.12 -28.61 38.38
N GLY A 90 9.11 -29.27 37.22
CA GLY A 90 8.40 -28.82 36.03
C GLY A 90 6.88 -28.77 36.23
N SER A 91 6.23 -27.74 35.72
CA SER A 91 4.77 -27.62 35.71
C SER A 91 4.15 -28.70 34.81
N HIS A 92 3.63 -29.78 35.41
CA HIS A 92 2.94 -30.88 34.72
C HIS A 92 1.47 -30.58 34.39
N HIS A 93 1.22 -29.48 33.69
CA HIS A 93 -0.03 -29.33 32.91
C HIS A 93 0.23 -29.76 31.47
N SER A 94 0.71 -30.99 31.30
CA SER A 94 0.49 -31.73 30.06
C SER A 94 -0.88 -32.38 30.19
N ALA A 95 -1.79 -32.09 29.26
CA ALA A 95 -3.10 -32.72 29.21
C ALA A 95 -2.93 -34.25 29.30
N ASP A 96 -3.50 -34.83 30.34
CA ASP A 96 -3.54 -36.27 30.54
C ASP A 96 -4.33 -36.87 29.37
N VAL A 97 -3.65 -37.68 28.56
CA VAL A 97 -4.19 -38.29 27.35
C VAL A 97 -5.01 -39.51 27.73
N GLY A 98 -6.23 -39.25 28.19
CA GLY A 98 -7.32 -40.22 28.25
C GLY A 98 -8.36 -39.88 27.20
N GLY A 99 -8.10 -40.23 25.94
CA GLY A 99 -9.03 -40.03 24.82
C GLY A 99 -8.58 -39.04 23.73
N ALA A 100 -7.27 -38.97 23.45
CA ALA A 100 -6.81 -38.25 22.27
C ALA A 100 -7.23 -39.01 21.00
N ILE A 101 -8.00 -38.32 20.17
CA ILE A 101 -7.87 -38.49 18.72
C ILE A 101 -6.43 -38.09 18.41
N THR A 102 -5.54 -39.08 18.30
CA THR A 102 -4.21 -38.93 17.72
C THR A 102 -4.39 -38.44 16.31
N LEU A 103 -4.30 -37.12 16.11
CA LEU A 103 -3.90 -36.58 14.82
C LEU A 103 -2.50 -37.14 14.56
N PRO A 104 -2.25 -37.78 13.41
CA PRO A 104 -0.92 -38.29 13.11
C PRO A 104 0.10 -37.16 13.19
N ASP A 105 1.34 -37.50 13.54
CA ASP A 105 2.55 -36.67 13.37
C ASP A 105 2.70 -36.30 11.88
N GLU A 106 1.85 -35.39 11.39
CA GLU A 106 2.02 -34.77 10.09
C GLU A 106 3.20 -33.82 10.23
N ALA A 107 4.30 -34.16 9.53
CA ALA A 107 5.49 -33.32 9.45
C ALA A 107 5.11 -31.85 9.20
N ILE A 108 5.66 -30.94 10.01
CA ILE A 108 5.44 -29.50 9.86
C ILE A 108 5.71 -29.13 8.39
N THR A 109 4.67 -28.64 7.70
CA THR A 109 4.79 -28.20 6.32
C THR A 109 5.77 -27.05 6.25
N LYS A 110 6.88 -27.25 5.54
CA LYS A 110 7.90 -26.21 5.36
C LYS A 110 7.55 -25.34 4.16
N TYR A 111 7.67 -24.03 4.34
CA TYR A 111 7.47 -23.06 3.25
C TYR A 111 8.83 -22.65 2.67
N PRO A 112 9.18 -23.11 1.45
CA PRO A 112 10.46 -22.78 0.84
C PRO A 112 10.56 -21.30 0.50
N THR A 113 11.77 -20.83 0.20
CA THR A 113 11.99 -19.48 -0.33
C THR A 113 11.56 -19.43 -1.79
N CYS A 114 10.88 -18.37 -2.21
CA CYS A 114 10.62 -18.12 -3.62
C CYS A 114 11.91 -17.79 -4.36
N ASP A 115 11.90 -17.93 -5.69
CA ASP A 115 12.95 -17.43 -6.58
C ASP A 115 13.19 -15.92 -6.34
N VAL A 116 14.45 -15.49 -6.42
CA VAL A 116 14.88 -14.09 -6.20
C VAL A 116 14.17 -13.09 -7.12
N LYS A 117 13.71 -13.52 -8.30
CA LYS A 117 12.91 -12.68 -9.20
C LYS A 117 11.60 -12.19 -8.57
N TYR A 118 11.11 -12.89 -7.54
CA TYR A 118 9.91 -12.49 -6.80
C TYR A 118 10.20 -11.53 -5.65
N SER A 119 11.45 -11.09 -5.45
CA SER A 119 11.81 -10.17 -4.36
C SER A 119 10.97 -8.89 -4.33
N GLU A 120 10.44 -8.43 -5.46
CA GLU A 120 9.54 -7.26 -5.56
C GLU A 120 8.13 -7.62 -6.03
N TYR A 121 7.71 -8.86 -5.76
CA TYR A 121 6.42 -9.39 -6.18
C TYR A 121 5.25 -8.65 -5.54
N THR A 122 4.42 -8.02 -6.38
CA THR A 122 3.15 -7.39 -6.02
C THR A 122 2.05 -8.14 -6.74
N PRO A 123 1.44 -9.16 -6.10
CA PRO A 123 0.66 -10.18 -6.82
C PRO A 123 -0.48 -9.59 -7.67
N CYS A 124 -1.17 -8.57 -7.16
CA CYS A 124 -2.28 -7.96 -7.84
C CYS A 124 -1.91 -6.80 -8.77
N GLU A 125 -0.65 -6.38 -8.79
CA GLU A 125 -0.12 -5.36 -9.70
C GLU A 125 1.01 -5.96 -10.54
N ASP A 126 0.90 -7.25 -10.86
CA ASP A 126 1.87 -7.99 -11.65
C ASP A 126 1.94 -7.44 -13.08
N ALA A 127 3.15 -7.10 -13.53
CA ALA A 127 3.38 -6.45 -14.81
C ALA A 127 2.93 -7.31 -15.99
N VAL A 128 3.21 -8.61 -15.98
CA VAL A 128 2.86 -9.52 -17.09
C VAL A 128 1.34 -9.72 -17.16
N ARG A 129 0.70 -9.89 -16.01
CA ARG A 129 -0.76 -9.99 -15.92
C ARG A 129 -1.45 -8.71 -16.35
N SER A 130 -0.92 -7.55 -15.96
CA SER A 130 -1.47 -6.23 -16.30
C SER A 130 -1.69 -6.06 -17.81
N LEU A 131 -0.75 -6.55 -18.63
CA LEU A 131 -0.78 -6.40 -20.09
C LEU A 131 -1.96 -7.11 -20.78
N LYS A 132 -2.69 -7.98 -20.07
CA LYS A 132 -3.86 -8.70 -20.59
C LYS A 132 -5.16 -7.88 -20.52
N PHE A 133 -5.14 -6.71 -19.89
CA PHE A 133 -6.32 -5.89 -19.64
C PHE A 133 -6.35 -4.62 -20.49
N ASP A 134 -7.51 -3.98 -20.53
CA ASP A 134 -7.77 -2.80 -21.37
C ASP A 134 -6.82 -1.63 -21.03
N ARG A 135 -6.37 -0.94 -22.08
CA ARG A 135 -5.53 0.26 -21.96
C ARG A 135 -6.34 1.52 -21.73
N ASP A 136 -7.61 1.55 -22.14
CA ASP A 136 -8.50 2.68 -21.88
C ASP A 136 -8.57 2.94 -20.37
N ARG A 137 -8.58 4.23 -20.01
CA ARG A 137 -8.62 4.71 -18.62
C ARG A 137 -7.55 4.11 -17.71
N LEU A 138 -6.46 3.58 -18.27
CA LEU A 138 -5.41 2.86 -17.53
C LEU A 138 -5.92 1.65 -16.75
N ILE A 139 -6.98 0.97 -17.21
CA ILE A 139 -7.54 -0.23 -16.54
C ILE A 139 -6.48 -1.30 -16.33
N TYR A 140 -5.55 -1.47 -17.26
CA TYR A 140 -4.44 -2.39 -17.12
C TYR A 140 -3.57 -2.14 -15.88
N ARG A 141 -3.49 -0.90 -15.38
CA ARG A 141 -2.75 -0.55 -14.15
C ARG A 141 -3.57 -0.74 -12.88
N GLU A 142 -4.83 -1.14 -12.98
CA GLU A 142 -5.61 -1.52 -11.82
C GLU A 142 -5.07 -2.81 -11.18
N ARG A 143 -5.54 -3.04 -9.98
CA ARG A 143 -5.42 -4.31 -9.28
C ARG A 143 -6.11 -5.44 -10.07
N HIS A 144 -5.31 -6.44 -10.46
CA HIS A 144 -5.69 -7.69 -11.10
C HIS A 144 -5.02 -8.86 -10.37
N CYS A 145 -5.72 -9.50 -9.45
CA CYS A 145 -5.12 -10.53 -8.58
C CYS A 145 -4.98 -11.92 -9.24
N PRO A 146 -4.01 -12.73 -8.79
CA PRO A 146 -3.93 -14.14 -9.13
C PRO A 146 -5.16 -14.90 -8.61
N GLN A 147 -5.56 -15.94 -9.35
CA GLN A 147 -6.55 -16.91 -8.91
C GLN A 147 -5.94 -17.86 -7.86
N LYS A 148 -6.78 -18.61 -7.13
CA LYS A 148 -6.35 -19.54 -6.06
C LYS A 148 -5.23 -20.51 -6.49
N GLY A 149 -5.29 -21.03 -7.72
CA GLY A 149 -4.27 -21.96 -8.25
C GLY A 149 -2.96 -21.30 -8.68
N GLU A 150 -2.89 -19.97 -8.73
CA GLU A 150 -1.71 -19.20 -9.13
C GLU A 150 -0.95 -18.63 -7.92
N LEU A 151 -1.46 -18.83 -6.70
CA LEU A 151 -0.86 -18.30 -5.47
C LEU A 151 0.47 -19.00 -5.17
N LEU A 152 1.51 -18.20 -4.93
CA LEU A 152 2.81 -18.71 -4.52
C LEU A 152 2.74 -19.30 -3.11
N LYS A 153 3.17 -20.55 -2.95
CA LYS A 153 3.28 -21.24 -1.65
C LYS A 153 4.72 -21.22 -1.12
N CYS A 154 5.35 -20.06 -1.21
CA CYS A 154 6.74 -19.84 -0.80
C CYS A 154 6.90 -18.44 -0.18
N ARG A 155 7.96 -18.26 0.61
CA ARG A 155 8.27 -16.98 1.27
C ARG A 155 9.07 -16.09 0.33
N VAL A 156 8.62 -14.85 0.15
CA VAL A 156 9.24 -13.90 -0.79
C VAL A 156 10.58 -13.39 -0.22
N PRO A 157 11.71 -13.53 -0.95
CA PRO A 157 13.03 -13.12 -0.46
C PRO A 157 13.19 -11.62 -0.36
N ALA A 158 13.84 -11.16 0.71
CA ALA A 158 14.44 -9.84 0.75
C ALA A 158 15.66 -9.77 -0.20
N PRO A 159 15.93 -8.63 -0.85
CA PRO A 159 17.14 -8.45 -1.65
C PRO A 159 18.42 -8.76 -0.86
N HIS A 160 19.48 -9.15 -1.56
CA HIS A 160 20.77 -9.41 -0.93
C HIS A 160 21.26 -8.17 -0.17
N GLY A 161 21.63 -8.37 1.10
CA GLY A 161 22.13 -7.30 1.95
C GLY A 161 21.07 -6.33 2.47
N TYR A 162 19.76 -6.65 2.36
CA TYR A 162 18.68 -5.87 2.96
C TYR A 162 18.97 -5.55 4.45
N ARG A 163 18.67 -4.33 4.88
CA ARG A 163 18.89 -3.86 6.25
C ARG A 163 17.61 -3.25 6.81
N ASN A 164 17.50 -3.26 8.13
CA ASN A 164 16.44 -2.50 8.78
C ASN A 164 16.52 -1.01 8.40
N PRO A 165 15.37 -0.36 8.11
CA PRO A 165 15.33 1.06 7.82
C PRO A 165 15.95 1.92 8.93
N PHE A 166 16.39 3.12 8.57
CA PHE A 166 16.81 4.10 9.58
C PHE A 166 15.67 4.43 10.54
N LYS A 167 15.98 4.91 11.74
CA LYS A 167 14.95 5.34 12.69
C LYS A 167 14.28 6.61 12.20
N TRP A 168 12.97 6.75 12.42
CA TRP A 168 12.28 8.01 12.19
C TRP A 168 12.83 9.11 13.13
N PRO A 169 13.06 10.35 12.67
CA PRO A 169 12.73 10.91 11.36
C PRO A 169 13.82 10.77 10.28
N GLN A 170 14.99 10.17 10.59
CA GLN A 170 16.08 10.04 9.62
C GLN A 170 15.67 9.26 8.36
N SER A 171 14.84 8.23 8.50
CA SER A 171 14.32 7.45 7.36
C SER A 171 13.55 8.29 6.35
N ARG A 172 12.99 9.45 6.77
CA ARG A 172 12.30 10.36 5.85
C ARG A 172 13.21 10.77 4.69
N ASP A 173 14.50 10.95 4.95
CA ASP A 173 15.44 11.57 4.01
C ASP A 173 16.50 10.59 3.49
N VAL A 174 16.60 9.38 4.07
CA VAL A 174 17.65 8.41 3.73
C VAL A 174 17.12 6.97 3.73
N VAL A 175 17.47 6.19 2.71
CA VAL A 175 17.18 4.75 2.58
C VAL A 175 18.45 4.00 2.20
N TRP A 176 18.60 2.74 2.62
CA TRP A 176 19.71 1.88 2.18
C TRP A 176 19.57 1.49 0.71
N TYR A 177 20.67 1.54 -0.04
CA TYR A 177 20.66 1.07 -1.43
C TYR A 177 20.20 -0.39 -1.55
N ALA A 178 20.72 -1.25 -0.67
CA ALA A 178 20.43 -2.68 -0.67
C ALA A 178 18.94 -3.02 -0.44
N ASN A 179 18.14 -2.10 0.11
CA ASN A 179 16.71 -2.34 0.33
C ASN A 179 15.87 -2.20 -0.94
N VAL A 180 16.34 -1.38 -1.89
CA VAL A 180 15.68 -1.07 -3.16
C VAL A 180 16.79 -0.88 -4.21
N PRO A 181 17.44 -1.95 -4.69
CA PRO A 181 18.71 -1.89 -5.42
C PRO A 181 18.56 -1.44 -6.89
N HIS A 182 17.88 -0.32 -7.11
CA HIS A 182 17.48 0.23 -8.41
C HIS A 182 17.96 1.68 -8.57
N LYS A 183 18.75 1.96 -9.62
CA LYS A 183 19.37 3.29 -9.84
C LYS A 183 18.65 4.13 -10.88
N GLU A 184 17.71 3.55 -11.61
CA GLU A 184 17.01 4.11 -12.76
C GLU A 184 16.37 5.46 -12.40
N LEU A 185 15.65 5.50 -11.27
CA LEU A 185 15.01 6.73 -10.79
C LEU A 185 16.02 7.85 -10.47
N THR A 186 17.23 7.50 -10.03
CA THR A 186 18.30 8.48 -9.74
C THR A 186 18.85 9.14 -11.00
N VAL A 187 18.80 8.44 -12.13
CA VAL A 187 19.21 8.95 -13.43
C VAL A 187 18.05 9.77 -14.04
N GLU A 188 16.86 9.18 -14.13
CA GLU A 188 15.68 9.77 -14.78
C GLU A 188 15.19 11.05 -14.08
N LYS A 189 15.32 11.13 -12.75
CA LYS A 189 14.83 12.27 -11.95
C LYS A 189 15.95 13.12 -11.33
N ALA A 190 17.20 12.96 -11.78
CA ALA A 190 18.37 13.68 -11.26
C ALA A 190 18.14 15.21 -11.21
N VAL A 191 17.67 15.77 -12.34
CA VAL A 191 17.43 17.22 -12.50
C VAL A 191 16.34 17.74 -11.55
N GLN A 192 15.41 16.89 -11.13
CA GLN A 192 14.30 17.26 -10.26
C GLN A 192 14.63 17.13 -8.78
N ASN A 193 15.83 16.65 -8.44
CA ASN A 193 16.27 16.39 -7.06
C ASN A 193 15.28 15.51 -6.27
N TRP A 194 14.69 14.47 -6.89
CA TRP A 194 13.81 13.56 -6.15
C TRP A 194 14.59 12.65 -5.22
N ILE A 195 15.69 12.10 -5.74
CA ILE A 195 16.51 11.08 -5.11
C ILE A 195 17.96 11.23 -5.60
N ARG A 196 18.93 10.98 -4.73
CA ARG A 196 20.36 10.95 -5.04
C ARG A 196 20.96 9.64 -4.55
N TYR A 197 21.80 9.01 -5.34
CA TYR A 197 22.59 7.87 -4.91
C TYR A 197 23.88 8.35 -4.24
N GLU A 198 24.14 7.89 -3.02
CA GLU A 198 25.28 8.25 -2.17
C GLU A 198 25.96 6.97 -1.66
N GLY A 199 26.54 6.18 -2.57
CA GLY A 199 27.28 4.96 -2.22
C GLY A 199 26.37 3.85 -1.70
N ASP A 200 26.29 3.65 -0.39
CA ASP A 200 25.45 2.61 0.22
C ASP A 200 24.01 3.07 0.51
N ARG A 201 23.66 4.31 0.11
CA ARG A 201 22.40 4.97 0.46
C ARG A 201 21.77 5.71 -0.71
N PHE A 202 20.46 5.92 -0.59
CA PHE A 202 19.73 6.95 -1.31
C PHE A 202 19.39 8.11 -0.37
N ARG A 203 19.51 9.35 -0.86
CA ARG A 203 19.07 10.57 -0.19
C ARG A 203 17.88 11.19 -0.90
N PHE A 204 16.88 11.63 -0.14
CA PHE A 204 15.67 12.28 -0.62
C PHE A 204 15.64 13.74 -0.13
N PRO A 205 16.07 14.72 -0.94
CA PRO A 205 16.12 16.12 -0.50
C PRO A 205 14.75 16.81 -0.57
N GLY A 206 13.67 16.07 -0.85
CA GLY A 206 12.31 16.61 -0.94
C GLY A 206 12.02 17.36 -2.24
N GLY A 207 12.89 17.26 -3.26
CA GLY A 207 12.68 17.89 -4.56
C GLY A 207 11.51 17.30 -5.34
N GLY A 208 11.04 18.07 -6.31
CA GLY A 208 9.89 17.78 -7.16
C GLY A 208 9.91 18.67 -8.38
N THR A 209 9.24 18.29 -9.48
CA THR A 209 9.12 19.22 -10.63
C THR A 209 8.43 20.53 -10.21
N MET A 210 7.43 20.42 -9.33
CA MET A 210 6.71 21.57 -8.76
C MET A 210 7.28 22.04 -7.43
N PHE A 211 8.25 21.32 -6.86
CA PHE A 211 8.87 21.61 -5.57
C PHE A 211 10.34 22.01 -5.79
N THR A 212 10.59 23.04 -6.60
CA THR A 212 11.96 23.44 -6.98
C THR A 212 12.80 23.87 -5.77
N ASN A 213 12.15 24.41 -4.73
CA ASN A 213 12.76 24.77 -3.46
C ASN A 213 12.55 23.70 -2.36
N GLY A 214 12.10 22.50 -2.73
CA GLY A 214 11.76 21.41 -1.82
C GLY A 214 10.30 21.39 -1.38
N ALA A 215 9.83 20.21 -0.96
CA ALA A 215 8.44 19.97 -0.57
C ALA A 215 7.99 20.80 0.63
N ASP A 216 8.89 21.10 1.58
CA ASP A 216 8.55 21.92 2.75
C ASP A 216 8.18 23.36 2.36
N ALA A 217 8.98 23.99 1.50
CA ALA A 217 8.70 25.34 0.99
C ALA A 217 7.40 25.38 0.18
N TYR A 218 7.12 24.35 -0.60
CA TYR A 218 5.85 24.21 -1.33
C TYR A 218 4.66 24.07 -0.37
N ILE A 219 4.79 23.32 0.73
CA ILE A 219 3.76 23.22 1.76
C ILE A 219 3.56 24.58 2.46
N ASP A 220 4.63 25.33 2.74
CA ASP A 220 4.53 26.68 3.29
C ASP A 220 3.81 27.65 2.33
N ASP A 221 3.98 27.49 1.01
CA ASP A 221 3.23 28.25 0.02
C ASP A 221 1.75 27.90 0.01
N ILE A 222 1.39 26.63 0.22
CA ILE A 222 -0.01 26.21 0.43
C ILE A 222 -0.56 26.79 1.74
N ASP A 223 0.22 26.78 2.83
CA ASP A 223 -0.19 27.28 4.14
C ASP A 223 -0.51 28.79 4.14
N LYS A 224 0.11 29.56 3.23
CA LYS A 224 -0.23 30.97 2.99
C LYS A 224 -1.60 31.15 2.31
N LEU A 225 -2.11 30.11 1.66
CA LEU A 225 -3.35 30.12 0.89
C LEU A 225 -4.52 29.52 1.67
N ILE A 226 -4.27 28.45 2.42
CA ILE A 226 -5.23 27.77 3.29
C ILE A 226 -4.54 27.42 4.61
N ASN A 227 -5.24 27.46 5.74
CA ASN A 227 -4.61 27.24 7.04
C ASN A 227 -4.34 25.73 7.28
N LEU A 228 -3.06 25.34 7.35
CA LEU A 228 -2.64 23.96 7.64
C LEU A 228 -2.30 23.73 9.12
N LYS A 229 -2.38 24.76 9.97
CA LYS A 229 -1.88 24.77 11.35
C LYS A 229 -2.96 24.68 12.42
N ASP A 230 -4.20 25.05 12.11
CA ASP A 230 -5.29 25.15 13.09
C ASP A 230 -5.94 23.80 13.46
N GLY A 231 -5.49 22.71 12.84
CA GLY A 231 -6.00 21.35 13.04
C GLY A 231 -7.32 21.04 12.31
N SER A 232 -7.83 21.93 11.44
CA SER A 232 -8.99 21.66 10.59
C SER A 232 -8.70 20.62 9.50
N ILE A 233 -7.49 20.65 8.94
CA ILE A 233 -6.98 19.66 7.99
C ILE A 233 -6.14 18.65 8.78
N ARG A 234 -6.53 17.37 8.73
CA ARG A 234 -5.82 16.29 9.40
C ARG A 234 -5.48 15.13 8.46
N THR A 235 -6.36 14.84 7.52
CA THR A 235 -6.23 13.72 6.58
C THR A 235 -6.20 14.24 5.15
N ALA A 236 -5.20 13.80 4.38
CA ALA A 236 -5.04 14.17 2.99
C ALA A 236 -4.90 12.93 2.08
N ILE A 237 -5.27 13.09 0.81
CA ILE A 237 -5.03 12.09 -0.24
C ILE A 237 -4.14 12.70 -1.34
N ASP A 238 -3.11 11.98 -1.74
CA ASP A 238 -2.10 12.45 -2.70
C ASP A 238 -2.02 11.48 -3.90
N THR A 239 -2.50 11.94 -5.04
CA THR A 239 -2.62 11.12 -6.26
C THR A 239 -1.40 11.34 -7.16
N GLY A 240 -0.77 10.25 -7.63
CA GLY A 240 0.44 10.37 -8.44
C GLY A 240 1.64 10.85 -7.61
N CYS A 241 1.75 10.37 -6.38
CA CYS A 241 2.61 10.89 -5.32
C CYS A 241 4.12 10.82 -5.58
N GLY A 242 4.56 10.09 -6.60
CA GLY A 242 5.98 9.78 -6.80
C GLY A 242 6.55 9.02 -5.60
N VAL A 243 7.67 9.52 -5.07
CA VAL A 243 8.28 9.04 -3.81
C VAL A 243 7.59 9.58 -2.55
N ALA A 244 6.41 10.18 -2.67
CA ALA A 244 5.57 10.74 -1.59
C ALA A 244 6.23 11.86 -0.77
N SER A 245 7.07 12.71 -1.39
CA SER A 245 7.72 13.83 -0.69
C SER A 245 6.73 14.82 -0.07
N TRP A 246 5.62 15.12 -0.73
CA TRP A 246 4.59 16.00 -0.16
C TRP A 246 4.00 15.42 1.14
N GLY A 247 3.55 14.15 1.08
CA GLY A 247 3.06 13.44 2.26
C GLY A 247 4.09 13.30 3.38
N ALA A 248 5.36 13.06 3.03
CA ALA A 248 6.45 12.91 3.99
C ALA A 248 6.71 14.18 4.81
N TYR A 249 6.64 15.35 4.18
CA TYR A 249 6.90 16.63 4.85
C TYR A 249 5.67 17.17 5.58
N LEU A 250 4.45 16.86 5.11
CA LEU A 250 3.20 17.17 5.81
C LEU A 250 3.07 16.53 7.19
N LEU A 251 3.78 15.42 7.44
CA LEU A 251 3.82 14.78 8.76
C LEU A 251 4.29 15.74 9.86
N SER A 252 5.22 16.64 9.56
CA SER A 252 5.68 17.67 10.51
C SER A 252 4.61 18.71 10.86
N ARG A 253 3.52 18.77 10.08
CA ARG A 253 2.37 19.68 10.25
C ARG A 253 1.17 18.92 10.84
N ASN A 254 1.39 17.71 11.36
CA ASN A 254 0.35 16.81 11.86
C ASN A 254 -0.75 16.51 10.82
N ILE A 255 -0.40 16.44 9.54
CA ILE A 255 -1.31 16.03 8.47
C ILE A 255 -0.89 14.64 7.98
N LEU A 256 -1.76 13.64 8.20
CA LEU A 256 -1.56 12.29 7.68
C LEU A 256 -2.05 12.22 6.24
N THR A 257 -1.16 11.81 5.35
CA THR A 257 -1.45 11.73 3.92
C THR A 257 -1.45 10.27 3.50
N MET A 258 -2.52 9.86 2.79
CA MET A 258 -2.47 8.64 1.99
C MET A 258 -2.01 8.96 0.58
N SER A 259 -0.76 8.61 0.30
CA SER A 259 -0.15 8.73 -1.02
C SER A 259 -0.39 7.47 -1.86
N PHE A 260 -0.71 7.62 -3.15
CA PHE A 260 -0.74 6.46 -4.04
C PHE A 260 -0.32 6.81 -5.46
N ALA A 261 0.27 5.81 -6.12
CA ALA A 261 0.65 5.85 -7.52
C ALA A 261 0.58 4.43 -8.11
N PRO A 262 0.40 4.29 -9.42
CA PRO A 262 0.44 2.97 -10.05
C PRO A 262 1.82 2.34 -9.88
N ARG A 263 1.91 1.01 -10.04
CA ARG A 263 3.21 0.34 -10.11
C ARG A 263 4.02 0.97 -11.24
N ASP A 264 5.17 1.51 -10.89
CA ASP A 264 5.96 2.35 -11.79
C ASP A 264 6.74 1.53 -12.81
N THR A 265 6.99 2.11 -13.98
CA THR A 265 7.85 1.56 -15.04
C THR A 265 9.34 1.76 -14.77
N HIS A 266 9.71 2.74 -13.93
CA HIS A 266 11.10 2.98 -13.50
C HIS A 266 11.44 2.31 -12.16
N GLU A 267 10.56 1.40 -11.71
CA GLU A 267 10.65 0.60 -10.50
C GLU A 267 10.64 1.42 -9.19
N ALA A 268 9.94 0.89 -8.18
CA ALA A 268 10.04 1.26 -6.76
C ALA A 268 9.65 2.68 -6.25
N GLN A 269 8.99 3.57 -6.99
CA GLN A 269 8.58 4.90 -6.44
C GLN A 269 7.79 4.81 -5.11
N VAL A 270 6.71 4.02 -5.08
CA VAL A 270 5.92 3.79 -3.87
C VAL A 270 6.73 2.98 -2.83
N GLN A 271 7.56 2.04 -3.26
CA GLN A 271 8.44 1.28 -2.36
C GLN A 271 9.41 2.19 -1.61
N PHE A 272 9.99 3.21 -2.26
CA PHE A 272 10.81 4.21 -1.59
C PHE A 272 10.02 4.99 -0.54
N ALA A 273 8.77 5.39 -0.82
CA ALA A 273 7.93 6.04 0.19
C ALA A 273 7.74 5.14 1.44
N LEU A 274 7.48 3.85 1.22
CA LEU A 274 7.29 2.87 2.28
C LEU A 274 8.58 2.61 3.07
N GLU A 275 9.73 2.49 2.41
CA GLU A 275 11.06 2.35 3.05
C GLU A 275 11.47 3.60 3.84
N ARG A 276 11.01 4.79 3.43
CA ARG A 276 11.21 6.05 4.18
C ARG A 276 10.33 6.16 5.43
N GLY A 277 9.31 5.31 5.54
CA GLY A 277 8.34 5.33 6.63
C GLY A 277 7.16 6.28 6.41
N VAL A 278 6.75 6.46 5.15
CA VAL A 278 5.66 7.35 4.70
C VAL A 278 4.46 6.49 4.27
N PRO A 279 3.21 6.83 4.67
CA PRO A 279 2.04 6.06 4.27
C PRO A 279 1.81 6.12 2.75
N ALA A 280 1.84 4.96 2.09
CA ALA A 280 1.57 4.87 0.66
C ALA A 280 0.93 3.53 0.26
N LEU A 281 0.26 3.50 -0.88
CA LEU A 281 -0.25 2.29 -1.51
C LEU A 281 0.01 2.31 -3.02
N ILE A 282 0.06 1.13 -3.64
CA ILE A 282 -0.01 1.02 -5.09
C ILE A 282 -1.47 1.19 -5.49
N GLY A 283 -1.75 2.08 -6.44
CA GLY A 283 -3.12 2.33 -6.86
C GLY A 283 -3.22 3.34 -7.99
N VAL A 284 -4.38 3.36 -8.65
CA VAL A 284 -4.69 4.28 -9.74
C VAL A 284 -6.17 4.65 -9.68
N ILE A 285 -6.52 5.87 -10.11
CA ILE A 285 -7.92 6.22 -10.39
C ILE A 285 -8.17 5.87 -11.86
N ALA A 286 -8.91 4.80 -12.10
CA ALA A 286 -9.16 4.26 -13.44
C ALA A 286 -10.66 4.02 -13.67
N SER A 287 -11.14 2.79 -13.54
CA SER A 287 -12.55 2.39 -13.69
C SER A 287 -13.26 2.05 -12.38
N LYS A 288 -12.52 1.95 -11.26
CA LYS A 288 -13.03 1.60 -9.93
C LYS A 288 -12.85 2.74 -8.91
N ARG A 289 -13.74 2.81 -7.93
CA ARG A 289 -13.64 3.70 -6.76
C ARG A 289 -12.35 3.41 -6.00
N LEU A 290 -11.76 4.45 -5.43
CA LEU A 290 -10.68 4.34 -4.47
C LEU A 290 -11.18 3.62 -3.22
N PRO A 291 -10.37 2.78 -2.55
CA PRO A 291 -10.80 1.91 -1.44
C PRO A 291 -10.98 2.68 -0.12
N TYR A 292 -11.58 3.87 -0.20
CA TYR A 292 -11.86 4.77 0.91
C TYR A 292 -13.36 5.07 0.99
N PRO A 293 -13.90 5.31 2.19
CA PRO A 293 -15.30 5.68 2.37
C PRO A 293 -15.55 7.08 1.81
N SER A 294 -16.82 7.46 1.67
CA SER A 294 -17.14 8.85 1.36
C SER A 294 -16.70 9.78 2.49
N ARG A 295 -16.39 11.04 2.16
CA ARG A 295 -16.02 12.07 3.15
C ARG A 295 -14.84 11.65 4.05
N ALA A 296 -13.85 10.97 3.48
CA ALA A 296 -12.66 10.44 4.15
C ALA A 296 -11.53 11.47 4.34
N PHE A 297 -11.37 12.43 3.43
CA PHE A 297 -10.22 13.34 3.44
C PHE A 297 -10.64 14.81 3.60
N ASP A 298 -9.82 15.58 4.33
CA ASP A 298 -9.99 17.04 4.47
C ASP A 298 -9.38 17.79 3.27
N MET A 299 -8.39 17.16 2.62
CA MET A 299 -7.64 17.74 1.50
C MET A 299 -7.28 16.66 0.47
N ALA A 300 -7.37 16.99 -0.81
CA ALA A 300 -6.91 16.16 -1.91
C ALA A 300 -5.88 16.92 -2.74
N HIS A 301 -4.81 16.24 -3.17
CA HIS A 301 -3.69 16.88 -3.86
C HIS A 301 -3.28 16.08 -5.10
N CYS A 302 -2.97 16.81 -6.16
CA CYS A 302 -2.27 16.32 -7.34
C CYS A 302 -1.23 17.35 -7.78
N SER A 303 0.01 16.92 -7.91
CA SER A 303 1.08 17.69 -8.55
C SER A 303 1.59 16.92 -9.76
N ARG A 304 1.21 17.35 -10.97
CA ARG A 304 1.58 16.68 -12.24
C ARG A 304 1.25 15.18 -12.27
N CYS A 305 0.12 14.78 -11.70
CA CYS A 305 -0.26 13.36 -11.56
C CYS A 305 -0.69 12.68 -12.87
N LEU A 306 -0.77 13.40 -13.99
CA LEU A 306 -1.18 12.90 -15.32
C LEU A 306 -2.59 12.26 -15.35
N ILE A 307 -3.44 12.61 -14.39
CA ILE A 307 -4.85 12.21 -14.38
C ILE A 307 -5.62 13.22 -15.24
N PRO A 308 -6.36 12.79 -16.27
CA PRO A 308 -7.11 13.69 -17.13
C PRO A 308 -8.43 14.09 -16.44
N TRP A 309 -8.33 14.96 -15.43
CA TRP A 309 -9.41 15.31 -14.49
C TRP A 309 -10.73 15.75 -15.14
N GLY A 310 -10.66 16.39 -16.31
CA GLY A 310 -11.83 16.86 -17.06
C GLY A 310 -12.45 15.84 -18.03
N GLN A 311 -11.83 14.67 -18.24
CA GLN A 311 -12.30 13.66 -19.20
C GLN A 311 -13.31 12.69 -18.59
N TYR A 312 -13.89 11.83 -19.44
CA TYR A 312 -14.86 10.79 -19.05
C TYR A 312 -16.00 11.33 -18.19
N ASP A 313 -16.61 12.43 -18.66
CA ASP A 313 -17.68 13.16 -17.97
C ASP A 313 -17.35 13.58 -16.53
N GLY A 314 -16.05 13.82 -16.26
CA GLY A 314 -15.57 14.24 -14.96
C GLY A 314 -15.52 13.11 -13.91
N ALA A 315 -15.59 11.84 -14.31
CA ALA A 315 -15.61 10.68 -13.41
C ALA A 315 -14.51 10.71 -12.33
N TYR A 316 -13.32 11.21 -12.67
CA TYR A 316 -12.20 11.31 -11.72
C TYR A 316 -12.41 12.37 -10.64
N LEU A 317 -12.93 13.55 -11.01
CA LEU A 317 -13.27 14.58 -10.03
C LEU A 317 -14.52 14.22 -9.23
N ILE A 318 -15.46 13.46 -9.81
CA ILE A 318 -16.60 12.88 -9.09
C ILE A 318 -16.11 11.93 -7.99
N GLU A 319 -15.08 11.11 -8.27
CA GLU A 319 -14.49 10.24 -7.25
C GLU A 319 -13.78 11.03 -6.15
N VAL A 320 -13.03 12.08 -6.51
CA VAL A 320 -12.45 12.99 -5.53
C VAL A 320 -13.56 13.66 -4.70
N ASP A 321 -14.66 14.09 -5.33
CA ASP A 321 -15.82 14.63 -4.60
C ASP A 321 -16.34 13.62 -3.58
N ARG A 322 -16.56 12.37 -3.97
CA ARG A 322 -17.05 11.33 -3.04
C ARG A 322 -16.18 11.21 -1.79
N VAL A 323 -14.86 11.13 -1.95
CA VAL A 323 -13.93 10.91 -0.83
C VAL A 323 -13.56 12.21 -0.09
N LEU A 324 -13.72 13.38 -0.70
CA LEU A 324 -13.44 14.67 -0.07
C LEU A 324 -14.60 15.12 0.82
N ARG A 325 -14.26 15.60 2.02
CA ARG A 325 -15.24 16.10 2.98
C ARG A 325 -15.91 17.38 2.48
N PRO A 326 -17.17 17.64 2.88
CA PRO A 326 -17.80 18.93 2.65
C PRO A 326 -16.96 20.06 3.27
N GLY A 327 -16.67 21.09 2.48
CA GLY A 327 -15.74 22.17 2.86
C GLY A 327 -14.25 21.87 2.64
N GLY A 328 -13.90 20.63 2.25
CA GLY A 328 -12.52 20.22 1.98
C GLY A 328 -11.94 20.86 0.72
N TYR A 329 -10.61 20.79 0.59
CA TYR A 329 -9.86 21.44 -0.47
C TYR A 329 -9.32 20.43 -1.48
N TRP A 330 -9.39 20.77 -2.76
CA TRP A 330 -8.65 20.08 -3.82
C TRP A 330 -7.58 21.00 -4.37
N ILE A 331 -6.35 20.52 -4.41
CA ILE A 331 -5.16 21.26 -4.84
C ILE A 331 -4.62 20.61 -6.11
N LEU A 332 -4.50 21.40 -7.18
CA LEU A 332 -3.85 21.01 -8.42
C LEU A 332 -2.63 21.89 -8.65
N SER A 333 -1.48 21.26 -8.92
CA SER A 333 -0.24 21.96 -9.25
C SER A 333 0.44 21.38 -10.50
N GLY A 334 1.04 22.29 -11.28
CA GLY A 334 1.60 22.01 -12.60
C GLY A 334 0.55 22.03 -13.72
N PRO A 335 0.88 21.53 -14.93
CA PRO A 335 -0.04 21.61 -16.07
C PRO A 335 -1.45 21.10 -15.72
N PRO A 336 -2.51 21.84 -16.12
CA PRO A 336 -2.44 23.05 -16.95
C PRO A 336 -2.25 24.36 -16.16
N ILE A 337 -2.19 24.36 -14.83
CA ILE A 337 -2.09 25.58 -14.01
C ILE A 337 -0.83 26.38 -14.36
N ARG A 338 -0.96 27.69 -14.55
CA ARG A 338 0.12 28.61 -14.98
C ARG A 338 0.67 28.34 -16.39
N TRP A 339 -0.11 27.71 -17.26
CA TRP A 339 0.26 27.45 -18.67
C TRP A 339 0.72 28.69 -19.45
N LYS A 340 0.13 29.87 -19.17
CA LYS A 340 0.48 31.14 -19.84
C LYS A 340 1.99 31.43 -19.80
N LYS A 341 2.66 31.01 -18.71
CA LYS A 341 4.10 31.17 -18.50
C LYS A 341 4.91 29.98 -19.04
N TYR A 342 4.45 28.75 -18.81
CA TYR A 342 5.27 27.54 -18.94
C TYR A 342 4.98 26.65 -20.15
N TRP A 343 3.97 26.94 -20.97
CA TRP A 343 3.55 26.11 -22.10
C TRP A 343 4.71 25.59 -22.98
N LYS A 344 5.69 26.46 -23.33
CA LYS A 344 6.88 26.07 -24.11
C LYS A 344 7.71 24.98 -23.42
N GLY A 345 7.87 25.08 -22.10
CA GLY A 345 8.66 24.12 -21.32
C GLY A 345 7.98 22.75 -21.18
N TRP A 346 6.67 22.69 -21.40
CA TRP A 346 5.90 21.44 -21.38
C TRP A 346 5.71 20.82 -22.76
N GLN A 347 6.24 21.44 -23.82
CA GLN A 347 6.09 20.96 -25.20
C GLN A 347 4.63 20.78 -25.62
N ARG A 348 3.77 21.68 -25.14
CA ARG A 348 2.32 21.70 -25.35
C ARG A 348 1.88 23.07 -25.85
N THR A 349 0.80 23.13 -26.61
CA THR A 349 0.28 24.40 -27.15
C THR A 349 -0.45 25.19 -26.07
N ARG A 350 -0.66 26.49 -26.30
CA ARG A 350 -1.43 27.33 -25.38
C ARG A 350 -2.88 26.92 -25.36
N GLU A 351 -3.40 26.59 -26.53
CA GLU A 351 -4.77 26.18 -26.79
C GLU A 351 -5.05 24.88 -26.04
N ASP A 352 -4.19 23.86 -26.16
CA ASP A 352 -4.41 22.58 -25.49
C ASP A 352 -4.45 22.70 -23.95
N LEU A 353 -3.59 23.57 -23.38
CA LEU A 353 -3.51 23.75 -21.93
C LEU A 353 -4.65 24.61 -21.42
N SER A 354 -5.04 25.62 -22.21
CA SER A 354 -6.21 26.45 -21.93
C SER A 354 -7.49 25.62 -21.94
N ASP A 355 -7.64 24.73 -22.93
CA ASP A 355 -8.80 23.85 -23.06
C ASP A 355 -8.83 22.82 -21.93
N GLU A 356 -7.68 22.22 -21.58
CA GLU A 356 -7.58 21.31 -20.43
C GLU A 356 -7.98 22.01 -19.12
N GLN A 357 -7.44 23.20 -18.85
CA GLN A 357 -7.80 23.96 -17.65
C GLN A 357 -9.29 24.32 -17.65
N THR A 358 -9.82 24.76 -18.79
CA THR A 358 -11.23 25.13 -18.94
C THR A 358 -12.15 23.92 -18.68
N ASN A 359 -11.79 22.75 -19.20
CA ASN A 359 -12.54 21.52 -18.97
C ASN A 359 -12.54 21.12 -17.49
N ILE A 360 -11.38 21.19 -16.81
CA ILE A 360 -11.28 20.94 -15.37
C ILE A 360 -12.16 21.92 -14.58
N GLU A 361 -12.12 23.20 -14.92
CA GLU A 361 -12.92 24.23 -14.26
C GLU A 361 -14.43 24.03 -14.51
N ASN A 362 -14.82 23.57 -15.69
CA ASN A 362 -16.22 23.27 -16.00
C ASN A 362 -16.74 22.07 -15.20
N VAL A 363 -15.94 21.01 -15.07
CA VAL A 363 -16.28 19.87 -14.20
C VAL A 363 -16.33 20.31 -12.73
N ALA A 364 -15.35 21.06 -12.23
CA ALA A 364 -15.39 21.56 -10.85
C ALA A 364 -16.65 22.41 -10.59
N LYS A 365 -17.04 23.28 -11.53
CA LYS A 365 -18.29 24.06 -11.45
C LYS A 365 -19.54 23.17 -11.46
N SER A 366 -19.59 22.10 -12.26
CA SER A 366 -20.72 21.17 -12.29
C SER A 366 -20.87 20.37 -10.98
N LEU A 367 -19.77 20.17 -10.27
CA LEU A 367 -19.72 19.63 -8.90
C LEU A 367 -20.02 20.68 -7.81
N CYS A 368 -20.36 21.91 -8.20
CA CYS A 368 -20.57 23.05 -7.30
C CYS A 368 -19.33 23.48 -6.50
N TRP A 369 -18.13 23.10 -6.93
CA TRP A 369 -16.92 23.54 -6.28
C TRP A 369 -16.61 24.98 -6.64
N LYS A 370 -16.11 25.73 -5.65
CA LYS A 370 -15.65 27.11 -5.85
C LYS A 370 -14.14 27.08 -6.06
N LYS A 371 -13.64 27.72 -7.11
CA LYS A 371 -12.22 28.05 -7.23
C LYS A 371 -11.87 29.05 -6.13
N PHE A 372 -11.14 28.58 -5.13
CA PHE A 372 -10.83 29.34 -3.92
C PHE A 372 -9.70 30.32 -4.18
N VAL A 373 -8.62 29.85 -4.81
CA VAL A 373 -7.49 30.67 -5.22
C VAL A 373 -6.73 30.01 -6.37
N GLU A 374 -6.14 30.81 -7.24
CA GLU A 374 -5.05 30.40 -8.12
C GLU A 374 -3.91 31.39 -7.93
N LYS A 375 -2.76 30.90 -7.49
CA LYS A 375 -1.57 31.71 -7.26
C LYS A 375 -0.35 30.91 -7.68
N ASP A 376 0.45 31.51 -8.57
CA ASP A 376 1.61 30.87 -9.14
C ASP A 376 1.25 29.47 -9.66
N ASP A 377 1.99 28.44 -9.25
CA ASP A 377 1.83 27.08 -9.73
C ASP A 377 0.72 26.29 -9.01
N ILE A 378 -0.08 26.94 -8.17
CA ILE A 378 -1.05 26.29 -7.29
C ILE A 378 -2.45 26.84 -7.59
N ALA A 379 -3.39 25.95 -7.86
CA ALA A 379 -4.81 26.25 -7.86
C ALA A 379 -5.52 25.39 -6.81
N ILE A 380 -6.41 26.01 -6.04
CA ILE A 380 -7.17 25.39 -4.97
C ILE A 380 -8.65 25.60 -5.22
N TRP A 381 -9.42 24.51 -5.18
CA TRP A 381 -10.88 24.51 -5.17
C TRP A 381 -11.38 24.05 -3.82
N GLN A 382 -12.56 24.53 -3.44
CA GLN A 382 -13.24 24.12 -2.22
C GLN A 382 -14.58 23.47 -2.55
N LYS A 383 -14.77 22.27 -2.02
CA LYS A 383 -16.06 21.56 -2.06
C LYS A 383 -17.08 22.29 -1.19
N PRO A 384 -18.36 22.41 -1.59
CA PRO A 384 -19.39 23.03 -0.75
C PRO A 384 -19.51 22.32 0.60
N THR A 385 -19.80 23.09 1.66
CA THR A 385 -19.99 22.57 3.03
C THR A 385 -21.27 21.76 3.18
N ASN A 386 -22.27 21.95 2.32
CA ASN A 386 -23.52 21.20 2.31
C ASN A 386 -24.23 21.27 0.94
N HIS A 387 -25.31 20.51 0.79
CA HIS A 387 -26.10 20.43 -0.44
C HIS A 387 -26.84 21.73 -0.79
N LEU A 388 -27.18 22.59 0.20
CA LEU A 388 -27.90 23.84 -0.02
C LEU A 388 -27.07 24.84 -0.83
N ASN A 389 -25.76 24.88 -0.56
CA ASN A 389 -24.79 25.73 -1.27
C ASN A 389 -24.60 25.36 -2.76
N CYS A 390 -25.17 24.22 -3.18
CA CYS A 390 -25.16 23.73 -4.56
C CYS A 390 -26.53 23.89 -5.26
N LYS A 391 -27.59 24.32 -4.55
CA LYS A 391 -28.96 24.40 -5.09
C LYS A 391 -29.08 25.32 -6.31
N ALA A 392 -28.48 26.51 -6.27
CA ALA A 392 -28.57 27.47 -7.38
C ALA A 392 -27.92 26.93 -8.65
N THR A 393 -26.70 26.41 -8.55
CA THR A 393 -25.98 25.77 -9.66
C THR A 393 -26.77 24.58 -10.21
N ARG A 394 -27.38 23.75 -9.34
CA ARG A 394 -28.19 22.60 -9.75
C ARG A 394 -29.51 22.96 -10.44
N LYS A 395 -30.05 24.15 -10.20
CA LYS A 395 -31.21 24.67 -10.97
C LYS A 395 -30.83 24.98 -12.42
N ILE A 396 -29.60 25.46 -12.63
CA ILE A 396 -29.08 25.84 -13.94
C ILE A 396 -28.54 24.61 -14.69
N THR A 397 -27.78 23.76 -14.01
CA THR A 397 -27.10 22.60 -14.59
C THR A 397 -27.47 21.33 -13.83
N LYS A 398 -28.16 20.40 -14.50
CA LYS A 398 -28.55 19.11 -13.91
C LYS A 398 -27.49 18.00 -14.04
N ASN A 399 -26.46 18.22 -14.85
CA ASN A 399 -25.36 17.28 -15.07
C ASN A 399 -24.17 17.61 -14.14
N PRO A 400 -23.54 16.61 -13.49
CA PRO A 400 -23.91 15.19 -13.50
C PRO A 400 -25.19 14.90 -12.69
N PRO A 401 -26.02 13.91 -13.06
CA PRO A 401 -27.18 13.50 -12.27
C PRO A 401 -26.75 12.99 -10.89
N PHE A 402 -27.67 12.94 -9.93
CA PHE A 402 -27.38 12.23 -8.67
C PHE A 402 -27.37 10.72 -8.89
N CYS A 403 -26.50 10.03 -8.16
CA CYS A 403 -26.51 8.57 -8.17
C CYS A 403 -27.81 8.03 -7.57
N PRO A 404 -28.27 6.86 -8.02
CA PRO A 404 -29.34 6.12 -7.34
C PRO A 404 -29.01 5.92 -5.86
N ALA A 405 -30.04 5.68 -5.04
CA ALA A 405 -29.86 5.41 -3.61
C ALA A 405 -28.93 4.19 -3.43
N GLN A 406 -27.71 4.46 -2.97
CA GLN A 406 -26.68 3.45 -2.72
C GLN A 406 -25.82 3.87 -1.53
N ASP A 407 -25.13 2.92 -0.92
CA ASP A 407 -24.16 3.20 0.13
C ASP A 407 -22.96 3.99 -0.45
N PRO A 408 -22.75 5.26 -0.03
CA PRO A 408 -21.64 6.07 -0.54
C PRO A 408 -20.27 5.61 -0.03
N ASP A 409 -20.23 4.81 1.05
CA ASP A 409 -19.00 4.28 1.63
C ASP A 409 -18.55 2.96 0.98
N LYS A 410 -19.42 2.33 0.18
CA LYS A 410 -19.08 1.14 -0.60
C LYS A 410 -18.09 1.50 -1.72
N ALA A 411 -16.91 0.89 -1.68
CA ALA A 411 -15.83 1.21 -2.60
C ALA A 411 -15.05 0.00 -3.15
N TRP A 412 -14.88 -1.08 -2.38
CA TRP A 412 -14.14 -2.26 -2.82
C TRP A 412 -14.72 -2.84 -4.12
N TYR A 413 -13.89 -2.93 -5.17
CA TYR A 413 -14.26 -3.30 -6.54
C TYR A 413 -15.52 -2.64 -7.12
N THR A 414 -15.91 -1.48 -6.58
CA THR A 414 -17.09 -0.75 -7.05
C THR A 414 -16.69 0.11 -8.24
N LYS A 415 -17.43 0.04 -9.34
CA LYS A 415 -17.14 0.84 -10.54
C LYS A 415 -17.32 2.34 -10.26
N LEU A 416 -16.52 3.16 -10.92
CA LEU A 416 -16.76 4.59 -11.00
C LEU A 416 -18.01 4.86 -11.81
N GLU A 417 -18.77 5.83 -11.36
CA GLU A 417 -19.99 6.29 -12.01
C GLU A 417 -19.84 7.76 -12.36
N THR A 418 -20.56 8.21 -13.39
CA THR A 418 -20.60 9.61 -13.83
C THR A 418 -21.75 10.38 -13.18
N CYS A 419 -22.16 9.95 -11.98
CA CYS A 419 -23.21 10.56 -11.17
C CYS A 419 -22.63 11.10 -9.85
N LEU A 420 -23.25 12.14 -9.30
CA LEU A 420 -22.84 12.73 -8.03
C LEU A 420 -23.42 11.95 -6.85
N THR A 421 -22.57 11.61 -5.88
CA THR A 421 -23.02 11.05 -4.60
C THR A 421 -23.72 12.15 -3.79
N PRO A 422 -25.00 11.97 -3.36
CA PRO A 422 -25.68 12.97 -2.55
C PRO A 422 -24.95 13.24 -1.23
N LEU A 423 -24.80 14.52 -0.87
CA LEU A 423 -24.39 14.90 0.47
C LEU A 423 -25.56 14.67 1.45
N PRO A 424 -25.30 14.25 2.70
CA PRO A 424 -26.34 14.21 3.72
C PRO A 424 -27.06 15.54 3.84
N GLU A 425 -28.38 15.49 3.99
CA GLU A 425 -29.21 16.69 4.11
C GLU A 425 -28.97 17.41 5.43
N VAL A 426 -29.18 18.73 5.41
CA VAL A 426 -29.00 19.65 6.53
C VAL A 426 -30.14 20.66 6.51
N SER A 427 -30.47 21.24 7.66
CA SER A 427 -31.64 22.13 7.79
C SER A 427 -31.34 23.57 7.38
N ASN A 428 -30.07 24.02 7.44
CA ASN A 428 -29.68 25.39 7.11
C ASN A 428 -28.27 25.47 6.48
N ASN A 429 -27.93 26.64 5.93
CA ASN A 429 -26.68 26.86 5.18
C ASN A 429 -25.41 26.84 6.05
N HIS A 430 -25.52 26.96 7.38
CA HIS A 430 -24.38 27.00 8.30
C HIS A 430 -23.92 25.62 8.75
N GLU A 431 -24.78 24.61 8.60
CA GLU A 431 -24.47 23.22 8.93
C GLU A 431 -23.52 22.58 7.90
N VAL A 432 -22.69 21.65 8.37
CA VAL A 432 -21.81 20.84 7.52
C VAL A 432 -22.48 19.51 7.25
N ALA A 433 -22.58 19.11 5.98
CA ALA A 433 -23.23 17.88 5.59
C ALA A 433 -22.58 16.64 6.23
N GLY A 434 -23.39 15.86 6.94
CA GLY A 434 -22.96 14.71 7.72
C GLY A 434 -22.09 15.05 8.93
N GLY A 435 -22.21 16.28 9.45
CA GLY A 435 -21.68 16.72 10.73
C GLY A 435 -20.31 17.40 10.66
N LYS A 436 -20.15 18.46 11.47
CA LYS A 436 -18.87 19.15 11.65
C LYS A 436 -17.96 18.34 12.56
N LEU A 437 -16.71 18.13 12.12
CA LEU A 437 -15.71 17.44 12.93
C LEU A 437 -15.00 18.41 13.89
N ALA A 438 -14.60 17.90 15.05
CA ALA A 438 -13.66 18.59 15.92
C ALA A 438 -12.31 18.75 15.22
N LYS A 439 -11.55 19.79 15.60
CA LYS A 439 -10.19 19.99 15.10
C LYS A 439 -9.23 18.98 15.75
N TRP A 440 -8.10 18.72 15.09
CA TRP A 440 -7.02 17.93 15.67
C TRP A 440 -6.35 18.69 16.83
N PRO A 441 -6.00 18.06 17.96
CA PRO A 441 -6.07 16.61 18.25
C PRO A 441 -7.37 16.11 18.89
N GLN A 442 -8.30 16.99 19.27
CA GLN A 442 -9.55 16.61 19.95
C GLN A 442 -10.39 15.61 19.15
N ARG A 443 -10.32 15.72 17.81
CA ARG A 443 -10.94 14.82 16.84
C ARG A 443 -10.72 13.32 17.11
N LEU A 444 -9.58 12.93 17.69
CA LEU A 444 -9.25 11.53 17.92
C LEU A 444 -10.25 10.80 18.84
N ASN A 445 -10.78 11.52 19.84
CA ASN A 445 -11.51 10.96 20.98
C ASN A 445 -12.95 11.48 21.11
N VAL A 446 -13.33 12.51 20.36
CA VAL A 446 -14.72 12.97 20.27
C VAL A 446 -15.55 11.96 19.48
N ILE A 447 -16.81 11.73 19.89
CA ILE A 447 -17.73 10.83 19.20
C ILE A 447 -17.94 11.32 17.75
N PRO A 448 -17.60 10.50 16.73
CA PRO A 448 -17.78 10.88 15.34
C PRO A 448 -19.24 11.11 14.93
N PRO A 449 -19.53 12.08 14.04
CA PRO A 449 -20.89 12.36 13.56
C PRO A 449 -21.62 11.15 12.97
N ARG A 450 -20.91 10.21 12.32
CA ARG A 450 -21.53 8.98 11.81
C ARG A 450 -22.13 8.10 12.92
N ILE A 451 -21.53 8.14 14.12
CA ILE A 451 -22.04 7.43 15.30
C ILE A 451 -23.23 8.19 15.88
N THR A 452 -23.11 9.51 16.09
CA THR A 452 -24.20 10.30 16.70
C THR A 452 -25.47 10.35 15.84
N SER A 453 -25.31 10.31 14.51
CA SER A 453 -26.42 10.23 13.56
C SER A 453 -27.01 8.83 13.37
N GLY A 454 -26.42 7.79 13.97
CA GLY A 454 -26.88 6.40 13.85
C GLY A 454 -26.66 5.76 12.47
N THR A 455 -25.83 6.37 11.61
CA THR A 455 -25.55 5.85 10.25
C THR A 455 -24.77 4.54 10.27
N VAL A 456 -23.97 4.29 11.31
CA VAL A 456 -23.22 3.04 11.50
C VAL A 456 -23.99 2.14 12.45
N LYS A 457 -24.82 1.26 11.87
CA LYS A 457 -25.68 0.35 12.65
C LYS A 457 -24.86 -0.50 13.63
N GLY A 458 -25.31 -0.54 14.88
CA GLY A 458 -24.67 -1.33 15.95
C GLY A 458 -23.47 -0.65 16.63
N VAL A 459 -23.09 0.55 16.22
CA VAL A 459 -22.02 1.33 16.87
C VAL A 459 -22.62 2.55 17.54
N THR A 460 -22.63 2.57 18.87
CA THR A 460 -23.10 3.70 19.69
C THR A 460 -21.94 4.50 20.28
N ALA A 461 -22.24 5.63 20.92
CA ALA A 461 -21.24 6.42 21.64
C ALA A 461 -20.57 5.60 22.76
N GLU A 462 -21.34 4.76 23.46
CA GLU A 462 -20.83 3.88 24.52
C GLU A 462 -19.89 2.82 23.94
N VAL A 463 -20.23 2.22 22.79
CA VAL A 463 -19.36 1.24 22.10
C VAL A 463 -18.02 1.89 21.74
N PHE A 464 -18.03 3.11 21.17
CA PHE A 464 -16.83 3.84 20.82
C PHE A 464 -15.93 4.17 22.03
N GLN A 465 -16.54 4.61 23.14
CA GLN A 465 -15.80 4.91 24.37
C GLN A 465 -15.21 3.65 25.00
N LYS A 466 -15.96 2.55 25.00
CA LYS A 466 -15.49 1.25 25.49
C LYS A 466 -14.33 0.73 24.63
N ASP A 467 -14.44 0.82 23.31
CA ASP A 467 -13.37 0.44 22.38
C ASP A 467 -12.08 1.23 22.64
N SER A 468 -12.18 2.56 22.80
CA SER A 468 -11.01 3.40 23.07
C SER A 468 -10.31 3.01 24.38
N LYS A 469 -11.06 2.81 25.47
CA LYS A 469 -10.52 2.37 26.76
C LYS A 469 -9.93 0.95 26.69
N LEU A 470 -10.59 0.05 25.95
CA LEU A 470 -10.14 -1.31 25.75
C LEU A 470 -8.77 -1.33 25.06
N TRP A 471 -8.59 -0.55 24.00
CA TRP A 471 -7.33 -0.51 23.25
C TRP A 471 -6.20 0.17 24.01
N GLU A 472 -6.48 1.20 24.82
CA GLU A 472 -5.48 1.76 25.73
C GLU A 472 -4.96 0.69 26.71
N ARG A 473 -5.86 -0.12 27.29
CA ARG A 473 -5.50 -1.23 28.18
C ARG A 473 -4.72 -2.33 27.45
N ARG A 474 -5.21 -2.77 26.29
CA ARG A 474 -4.57 -3.84 25.48
C ARG A 474 -3.18 -3.45 25.02
N VAL A 475 -3.00 -2.26 24.45
CA VAL A 475 -1.68 -1.78 24.01
C VAL A 475 -0.71 -1.64 25.20
N SER A 476 -1.20 -1.20 26.36
CA SER A 476 -0.38 -1.16 27.58
C SER A 476 0.12 -2.55 27.97
N TYR A 477 -0.75 -3.57 27.95
CA TYR A 477 -0.35 -4.96 28.19
C TYR A 477 0.58 -5.51 27.10
N TYR A 478 0.35 -5.20 25.82
CA TYR A 478 1.25 -5.62 24.75
C TYR A 478 2.67 -5.09 24.96
N LYS A 479 2.80 -3.85 25.47
CA LYS A 479 4.10 -3.25 25.81
C LYS A 479 4.77 -3.93 27.02
N THR A 480 4.02 -4.56 27.93
CA THR A 480 4.61 -5.34 29.04
C THR A 480 5.11 -6.71 28.59
N VAL A 481 4.42 -7.34 27.63
CA VAL A 481 4.84 -8.63 27.06
C VAL A 481 6.01 -8.47 26.09
N ASN A 482 5.92 -7.49 25.19
CA ASN A 482 6.96 -7.14 24.23
C ASN A 482 7.42 -5.70 24.45
N ASN A 483 8.50 -5.55 25.23
CA ASN A 483 9.10 -4.25 25.54
C ASN A 483 9.56 -3.48 24.29
N GLN A 484 9.82 -4.16 23.16
CA GLN A 484 10.20 -3.51 21.91
C GLN A 484 9.06 -2.66 21.33
N LEU A 485 7.80 -2.98 21.62
CA LEU A 485 6.65 -2.16 21.22
C LEU A 485 6.66 -0.79 21.90
N GLY A 486 7.23 -0.69 23.09
CA GLY A 486 7.44 0.58 23.80
C GLY A 486 8.73 1.30 23.42
N GLN A 487 9.62 0.68 22.62
CA GLN A 487 10.92 1.25 22.29
C GLN A 487 10.79 2.27 21.15
N ALA A 488 11.08 3.54 21.46
CA ALA A 488 11.03 4.61 20.49
C ALA A 488 11.93 4.34 19.26
N GLY A 489 11.33 4.44 18.07
CA GLY A 489 12.02 4.26 16.78
C GLY A 489 12.30 2.80 16.39
N ARG A 490 11.85 1.80 17.17
CA ARG A 490 11.92 0.38 16.77
C ARG A 490 10.99 0.04 15.60
N TYR A 491 9.81 0.63 15.61
CA TYR A 491 8.77 0.46 14.60
C TYR A 491 8.36 1.81 14.05
N ARG A 492 7.87 1.84 12.81
CA ARG A 492 7.35 3.03 12.13
C ARG A 492 6.08 2.75 11.35
N ASN A 493 6.11 1.73 10.48
CA ASN A 493 5.02 1.32 9.61
C ASN A 493 4.26 0.17 10.27
N LEU A 494 3.05 0.45 10.77
CA LEU A 494 2.20 -0.56 11.38
C LEU A 494 1.00 -0.87 10.48
N LEU A 495 0.59 -2.12 10.46
CA LEU A 495 -0.65 -2.58 9.83
C LEU A 495 -1.57 -3.13 10.90
N ASP A 496 -2.81 -2.64 10.95
CA ASP A 496 -3.87 -3.25 11.74
C ASP A 496 -4.87 -3.91 10.80
N MET A 497 -4.86 -5.24 10.75
CA MET A 497 -5.56 -6.02 9.75
C MET A 497 -7.09 -6.04 9.95
N ASN A 498 -7.57 -5.71 11.13
CA ASN A 498 -9.00 -5.64 11.45
C ASN A 498 -9.24 -4.53 12.49
N ALA A 499 -9.15 -3.29 12.03
CA ALA A 499 -9.05 -2.13 12.90
C ALA A 499 -10.36 -1.75 13.61
N TYR A 500 -11.51 -2.24 13.13
CA TYR A 500 -12.83 -1.86 13.62
C TYR A 500 -12.98 -0.32 13.73
N LEU A 501 -12.91 0.28 14.92
CA LEU A 501 -13.02 1.73 15.13
C LEU A 501 -11.67 2.47 15.14
N GLY A 502 -10.55 1.78 14.92
CA GLY A 502 -9.19 2.34 14.91
C GLY A 502 -8.60 2.55 16.30
N GLY A 503 -9.10 1.83 17.31
CA GLY A 503 -8.65 2.00 18.70
C GLY A 503 -7.18 1.64 18.92
N PHE A 504 -6.66 0.62 18.25
CA PHE A 504 -5.23 0.26 18.29
C PHE A 504 -4.35 1.44 17.85
N ALA A 505 -4.66 2.06 16.71
CA ALA A 505 -3.94 3.23 16.21
C ALA A 505 -4.09 4.45 17.13
N ALA A 506 -5.27 4.66 17.71
CA ALA A 506 -5.50 5.75 18.65
C ALA A 506 -4.68 5.60 19.94
N ALA A 507 -4.54 4.38 20.46
CA ALA A 507 -3.72 4.08 21.64
C ALA A 507 -2.21 4.30 21.39
N LEU A 508 -1.77 4.23 20.13
CA LEU A 508 -0.39 4.44 19.70
C LEU A 508 -0.11 5.87 19.21
N ILE A 509 -1.06 6.82 19.31
CA ILE A 509 -0.93 8.13 18.67
C ILE A 509 0.26 8.97 19.18
N LYS A 510 0.77 8.68 20.37
CA LYS A 510 1.92 9.35 20.97
C LYS A 510 3.26 8.76 20.51
N ASP A 511 3.24 7.55 19.96
CA ASP A 511 4.43 6.89 19.43
C ASP A 511 4.70 7.42 18.01
N PRO A 512 5.97 7.49 17.56
CA PRO A 512 6.33 8.03 16.25
C PRO A 512 6.04 7.03 15.11
N VAL A 513 4.85 6.43 15.12
CA VAL A 513 4.36 5.42 14.18
C VAL A 513 3.20 5.96 13.36
N TRP A 514 2.89 5.30 12.26
CA TRP A 514 1.60 5.42 11.60
C TRP A 514 1.02 4.02 11.42
N VAL A 515 -0.31 3.93 11.44
CA VAL A 515 -1.03 2.67 11.32
C VAL A 515 -1.91 2.71 10.07
N MET A 516 -1.72 1.74 9.17
CA MET A 516 -2.71 1.43 8.16
C MET A 516 -3.86 0.67 8.82
N ASN A 517 -4.99 1.35 9.06
CA ASN A 517 -6.16 0.74 9.67
C ASN A 517 -7.00 0.05 8.60
N VAL A 518 -7.00 -1.27 8.55
CA VAL A 518 -7.80 -2.03 7.59
C VAL A 518 -9.17 -2.32 8.16
N VAL A 519 -10.21 -2.04 7.38
CA VAL A 519 -11.55 -2.59 7.63
C VAL A 519 -11.81 -3.66 6.58
N PRO A 520 -11.79 -4.96 6.97
CA PRO A 520 -12.06 -6.06 6.07
C PRO A 520 -13.38 -5.89 5.32
N VAL A 521 -13.41 -6.26 4.04
CA VAL A 521 -14.64 -6.24 3.23
C VAL A 521 -15.69 -7.22 3.77
N GLU A 522 -15.21 -8.28 4.43
CA GLU A 522 -15.95 -9.33 5.10
C GLU A 522 -16.48 -8.92 6.48
N ALA A 523 -16.05 -7.76 7.01
CA ALA A 523 -16.51 -7.27 8.30
C ALA A 523 -18.03 -7.00 8.28
N LYS A 524 -18.70 -7.34 9.38
CA LYS A 524 -20.17 -7.15 9.51
C LYS A 524 -20.59 -5.69 9.51
N VAL A 525 -19.72 -4.81 10.00
CA VAL A 525 -20.01 -3.38 10.16
C VAL A 525 -18.91 -2.61 9.43
N ASN A 526 -19.32 -1.74 8.51
CA ASN A 526 -18.40 -0.85 7.82
C ASN A 526 -18.08 0.37 8.71
N THR A 527 -16.89 0.35 9.31
CA THR A 527 -16.44 1.37 10.27
C THR A 527 -15.33 2.27 9.73
N LEU A 528 -14.92 2.12 8.46
CA LEU A 528 -13.80 2.87 7.92
C LEU A 528 -14.08 4.38 7.90
N GLY A 529 -15.34 4.77 7.65
CA GLY A 529 -15.76 6.17 7.75
C GLY A 529 -15.54 6.76 9.15
N VAL A 530 -15.73 5.95 10.21
CA VAL A 530 -15.49 6.37 11.60
C VAL A 530 -14.01 6.59 11.86
N ILE A 531 -13.13 5.67 11.41
CA ILE A 531 -11.66 5.81 11.54
C ILE A 531 -11.20 7.14 10.93
N TYR A 532 -11.70 7.46 9.74
CA TYR A 532 -11.38 8.72 9.08
C TYR A 532 -11.96 9.93 9.83
N GLU A 533 -13.17 9.85 10.39
CA GLU A 533 -13.73 10.92 11.22
C GLU A 533 -12.94 11.16 12.52
N ARG A 534 -12.22 10.15 13.05
CA ARG A 534 -11.24 10.32 14.15
C ARG A 534 -9.95 11.04 13.72
N GLY A 535 -9.72 11.21 12.42
CA GLY A 535 -8.48 11.80 11.88
C GLY A 535 -7.34 10.79 11.74
N LEU A 536 -7.68 9.51 11.56
CA LEU A 536 -6.76 8.42 11.23
C LEU A 536 -6.88 8.06 9.73
N ILE A 537 -6.00 7.21 9.23
CA ILE A 537 -5.99 6.72 7.83
C ILE A 537 -6.22 5.21 7.79
N GLY A 538 -6.76 4.71 6.69
CA GLY A 538 -7.05 3.29 6.53
C GLY A 538 -7.51 2.92 5.12
N THR A 539 -7.78 1.64 4.89
CA THR A 539 -8.26 1.16 3.58
C THR A 539 -9.20 -0.03 3.76
N TYR A 540 -10.09 -0.23 2.79
CA TYR A 540 -10.72 -1.54 2.61
C TYR A 540 -9.72 -2.52 2.02
N GLN A 541 -9.80 -3.78 2.45
CA GLN A 541 -9.00 -4.90 1.93
C GLN A 541 -9.73 -6.22 2.22
N SER A 542 -9.67 -7.18 1.29
CA SER A 542 -9.96 -8.59 1.61
C SER A 542 -8.64 -9.33 1.80
N TRP A 543 -8.48 -10.05 2.91
CA TRP A 543 -7.29 -10.86 3.18
C TRP A 543 -7.29 -12.20 2.42
N CYS A 544 -8.33 -12.48 1.63
CA CYS A 544 -8.30 -13.56 0.64
C CYS A 544 -7.55 -13.19 -0.64
N GLU A 545 -7.11 -11.94 -0.76
CA GLU A 545 -6.32 -11.46 -1.88
C GLU A 545 -5.13 -10.63 -1.35
N ALA A 546 -4.04 -10.56 -2.11
CA ALA A 546 -2.85 -9.81 -1.68
C ALA A 546 -3.16 -8.32 -1.50
N MET A 547 -2.47 -7.62 -0.63
CA MET A 547 -2.60 -6.17 -0.45
C MET A 547 -1.84 -5.42 -1.56
N SER A 548 -2.40 -4.30 -2.02
CA SER A 548 -1.78 -3.42 -3.04
C SER A 548 -0.61 -2.60 -2.47
N THR A 549 0.43 -3.32 -2.05
CA THR A 549 1.68 -2.79 -1.47
C THR A 549 2.87 -3.65 -1.87
N TYR A 550 4.08 -3.08 -1.77
CA TYR A 550 5.33 -3.81 -1.99
C TYR A 550 5.62 -4.81 -0.85
N PRO A 551 6.41 -5.86 -1.10
CA PRO A 551 6.94 -6.69 -0.02
C PRO A 551 7.74 -5.86 1.00
N ARG A 552 7.82 -6.34 2.26
CA ARG A 552 8.62 -5.72 3.34
C ARG A 552 8.23 -4.26 3.64
N THR A 553 6.93 -3.99 3.67
CA THR A 553 6.36 -2.67 3.93
C THR A 553 6.27 -2.35 5.42
N TYR A 554 5.85 -3.32 6.24
CA TYR A 554 5.46 -3.09 7.63
C TYR A 554 6.52 -3.62 8.59
N ASP A 555 6.76 -2.88 9.67
CA ASP A 555 7.62 -3.31 10.77
C ASP A 555 6.84 -4.14 11.80
N LEU A 556 5.54 -3.88 11.92
CA LEU A 556 4.64 -4.62 12.80
C LEU A 556 3.26 -4.84 12.16
N ILE A 557 2.76 -6.07 12.25
CA ILE A 557 1.40 -6.44 11.85
C ILE A 557 0.60 -6.82 13.11
N HIS A 558 -0.53 -6.17 13.31
CA HIS A 558 -1.51 -6.48 14.32
C HIS A 558 -2.75 -7.10 13.66
N ALA A 559 -3.29 -8.16 14.24
CA ALA A 559 -4.49 -8.82 13.75
C ALA A 559 -5.36 -9.30 14.91
N ASP A 560 -6.49 -8.61 15.11
CA ASP A 560 -7.53 -9.01 16.06
C ASP A 560 -8.63 -9.80 15.34
N SER A 561 -8.79 -11.08 15.71
CA SER A 561 -9.85 -11.97 15.25
C SER A 561 -9.89 -12.17 13.73
N VAL A 562 -8.76 -11.96 13.03
CA VAL A 562 -8.69 -12.06 11.56
C VAL A 562 -8.91 -13.50 11.10
N PHE A 563 -8.31 -14.49 11.75
CA PHE A 563 -8.45 -15.89 11.33
C PHE A 563 -9.84 -16.44 11.65
N THR A 564 -10.46 -15.98 12.74
CA THR A 564 -11.90 -16.19 12.98
C THR A 564 -12.76 -15.55 11.90
N LEU A 565 -12.52 -14.30 11.52
CA LEU A 565 -13.31 -13.58 10.51
C LEU A 565 -13.28 -14.24 9.12
N TYR A 566 -12.11 -14.77 8.74
CA TYR A 566 -11.87 -15.41 7.45
C TYR A 566 -12.02 -16.93 7.47
N ARG A 567 -12.45 -17.51 8.59
CA ARG A 567 -12.71 -18.93 8.73
C ARG A 567 -13.64 -19.41 7.60
N ASN A 568 -13.22 -20.47 6.91
CA ASN A 568 -13.93 -21.07 5.78
C ASN A 568 -14.09 -20.18 4.53
N ARG A 569 -13.38 -19.04 4.43
CA ARG A 569 -13.40 -18.18 3.23
C ARG A 569 -12.16 -18.37 2.35
N CYS A 570 -10.98 -18.29 2.95
CA CYS A 570 -9.69 -18.56 2.32
C CYS A 570 -8.74 -19.28 3.30
N GLY A 571 -7.61 -19.79 2.78
CA GLY A 571 -6.66 -20.57 3.58
C GLY A 571 -5.93 -19.69 4.60
N MET A 572 -5.77 -20.18 5.83
CA MET A 572 -4.94 -19.49 6.84
C MET A 572 -3.51 -19.29 6.33
N GLU A 573 -2.98 -20.28 5.61
CA GLU A 573 -1.67 -20.22 4.96
C GLU A 573 -1.56 -19.08 3.93
N ASP A 574 -2.63 -18.77 3.19
CA ASP A 574 -2.62 -17.70 2.19
C ASP A 574 -2.50 -16.33 2.87
N ILE A 575 -3.26 -16.14 3.95
CA ILE A 575 -3.21 -14.93 4.79
C ILE A 575 -1.81 -14.80 5.41
N LEU A 576 -1.26 -15.87 5.96
CA LEU A 576 0.07 -15.87 6.59
C LEU A 576 1.21 -15.65 5.59
N LEU A 577 1.12 -16.17 4.38
CA LEU A 577 2.09 -15.89 3.32
C LEU A 577 2.01 -14.45 2.83
N GLU A 578 0.81 -13.87 2.78
CA GLU A 578 0.66 -12.44 2.49
C GLU A 578 1.24 -11.57 3.62
N MET A 579 1.00 -11.94 4.88
CA MET A 579 1.65 -11.31 6.03
C MET A 579 3.18 -11.40 5.94
N ASP A 580 3.73 -12.58 5.62
CA ASP A 580 5.18 -12.76 5.42
C ASP A 580 5.72 -11.87 4.31
N ARG A 581 5.02 -11.79 3.17
CA ARG A 581 5.43 -10.94 2.04
C ARG A 581 5.54 -9.48 2.46
N ILE A 582 4.55 -8.94 3.14
CA ILE A 582 4.49 -7.50 3.48
C ILE A 582 5.24 -7.15 4.76
N LEU A 583 5.61 -8.12 5.59
CA LEU A 583 6.40 -7.93 6.80
C LEU A 583 7.91 -7.86 6.47
N ARG A 584 8.60 -6.89 7.07
CA ARG A 584 10.06 -6.77 6.97
C ARG A 584 10.78 -7.96 7.63
N PRO A 585 12.00 -8.31 7.20
CA PRO A 585 12.89 -9.15 8.00
C PRO A 585 12.98 -8.58 9.43
N GLU A 586 12.92 -9.45 10.45
CA GLU A 586 12.87 -9.05 11.86
C GLU A 586 11.64 -8.21 12.27
N GLY A 587 10.63 -8.13 11.39
CA GLY A 587 9.34 -7.54 11.70
C GLY A 587 8.56 -8.39 12.70
N SER A 588 7.69 -7.75 13.46
CA SER A 588 6.93 -8.39 14.53
C SER A 588 5.45 -8.55 14.20
N VAL A 589 4.82 -9.56 14.78
CA VAL A 589 3.40 -9.84 14.61
C VAL A 589 2.74 -10.02 15.96
N ILE A 590 1.56 -9.42 16.12
CA ILE A 590 0.69 -9.62 17.29
C ILE A 590 -0.65 -10.12 16.76
N LEU A 591 -0.95 -11.38 17.03
CA LEU A 591 -2.24 -12.00 16.70
C LEU A 591 -3.05 -12.17 17.97
N ARG A 592 -4.34 -11.84 17.91
CA ARG A 592 -5.30 -12.08 18.98
C ARG A 592 -6.46 -12.88 18.41
N ASP A 593 -6.68 -14.09 18.91
CA ASP A 593 -7.77 -14.96 18.44
C ASP A 593 -8.03 -16.07 19.49
N ASP A 594 -9.02 -16.93 19.25
CA ASP A 594 -9.26 -18.12 20.08
C ASP A 594 -8.05 -19.07 20.05
N VAL A 595 -7.70 -19.66 21.19
CA VAL A 595 -6.54 -20.53 21.35
C VAL A 595 -6.47 -21.67 20.32
N ASP A 596 -7.60 -22.26 19.94
CA ASP A 596 -7.63 -23.38 18.97
C ASP A 596 -7.22 -22.93 17.56
N ILE A 597 -7.44 -21.64 17.26
CA ILE A 597 -7.01 -21.01 16.01
C ILE A 597 -5.53 -20.66 16.10
N LEU A 598 -5.08 -20.07 17.22
CA LEU A 598 -3.68 -19.69 17.39
C LEU A 598 -2.74 -20.89 17.38
N VAL A 599 -3.15 -22.06 17.90
CA VAL A 599 -2.35 -23.30 17.80
C VAL A 599 -2.13 -23.71 16.33
N LYS A 600 -3.16 -23.59 15.49
CA LYS A 600 -3.05 -23.88 14.04
C LYS A 600 -2.19 -22.87 13.33
N VAL A 601 -2.36 -21.58 13.65
CA VAL A 601 -1.53 -20.50 13.11
C VAL A 601 -0.08 -20.68 13.51
N LYS A 602 0.20 -20.98 14.78
CA LYS A 602 1.54 -21.28 15.30
C LYS A 602 2.23 -22.36 14.48
N ARG A 603 1.54 -23.50 14.24
CA ARG A 603 2.08 -24.60 13.43
C ARG A 603 2.49 -24.15 12.02
N ILE A 604 1.72 -23.27 11.39
CA ILE A 604 2.04 -22.74 10.06
C ILE A 604 3.24 -21.79 10.12
N VAL A 605 3.26 -20.83 11.05
CA VAL A 605 4.36 -19.86 11.14
C VAL A 605 5.68 -20.48 11.60
N ASP A 606 5.62 -21.55 12.40
CA ASP A 606 6.80 -22.36 12.74
C ASP A 606 7.38 -23.01 11.46
N GLY A 607 6.53 -23.50 10.54
CA GLY A 607 6.93 -23.96 9.20
C GLY A 607 7.43 -22.86 8.25
N MET A 608 7.13 -21.59 8.55
CA MET A 608 7.65 -20.39 7.88
C MET A 608 8.94 -19.87 8.52
N ASN A 609 9.50 -20.58 9.51
CA ASN A 609 10.64 -20.16 10.33
C ASN A 609 10.42 -18.79 11.00
N TRP A 610 9.24 -18.56 11.59
CA TRP A 610 9.04 -17.43 12.50
C TRP A 610 9.26 -17.89 13.93
N ASP A 611 9.88 -17.03 14.74
CA ASP A 611 10.00 -17.28 16.18
C ASP A 611 8.71 -16.82 16.84
N SER A 612 7.95 -17.74 17.43
CA SER A 612 6.60 -17.45 17.92
C SER A 612 6.30 -18.03 19.31
N GLN A 613 5.56 -17.27 20.11
CA GLN A 613 5.09 -17.68 21.43
C GLN A 613 3.62 -17.29 21.62
N ILE A 614 2.84 -18.21 22.22
CA ILE A 614 1.48 -17.93 22.68
C ILE A 614 1.59 -17.44 24.13
N VAL A 615 0.91 -16.36 24.45
CA VAL A 615 0.85 -15.76 25.78
C VAL A 615 -0.59 -15.56 26.22
N ASP A 616 -0.78 -15.39 27.52
CA ASP A 616 -2.09 -15.19 28.11
C ASP A 616 -2.71 -13.83 27.78
N HIS A 617 -4.03 -13.82 27.85
CA HIS A 617 -4.85 -12.61 27.76
C HIS A 617 -4.53 -11.66 28.92
N GLU A 618 -4.76 -10.35 28.73
CA GLU A 618 -4.57 -9.34 29.77
C GLU A 618 -5.47 -9.54 31.02
N ASP A 619 -6.46 -10.43 30.95
CA ASP A 619 -7.42 -10.73 32.02
C ASP A 619 -7.15 -12.13 32.63
N GLY A 620 -6.03 -12.75 32.27
CA GLY A 620 -5.51 -13.97 32.89
C GLY A 620 -5.55 -15.25 32.03
N PRO A 621 -4.99 -16.35 32.56
CA PRO A 621 -4.76 -17.60 31.83
C PRO A 621 -6.03 -18.39 31.50
N LEU A 622 -7.16 -18.09 32.15
CA LEU A 622 -8.42 -18.81 31.92
C LEU A 622 -9.20 -18.31 30.69
N GLN A 623 -8.81 -17.17 30.12
CA GLN A 623 -9.43 -16.67 28.89
C GLN A 623 -9.06 -17.55 27.70
N ARG A 624 -10.06 -17.94 26.89
CA ARG A 624 -9.85 -18.71 25.65
C ARG A 624 -9.20 -17.88 24.55
N GLU A 625 -9.54 -16.60 24.47
CA GLU A 625 -8.83 -15.67 23.61
C GLU A 625 -7.41 -15.50 24.15
N LYS A 626 -6.42 -15.66 23.28
CA LYS A 626 -5.00 -15.59 23.61
C LYS A 626 -4.30 -14.62 22.67
N LEU A 627 -3.02 -14.40 22.93
CA LEU A 627 -2.16 -13.64 22.03
C LEU A 627 -1.06 -14.55 21.50
N LEU A 628 -0.73 -14.41 20.21
CA LEU A 628 0.47 -14.99 19.62
C LEU A 628 1.37 -13.83 19.20
N PHE A 629 2.54 -13.75 19.84
CA PHE A 629 3.61 -12.86 19.46
C PHE A 629 4.58 -13.63 18.57
N ALA A 630 4.91 -13.08 17.41
CA ALA A 630 5.90 -13.67 16.51
C ALA A 630 6.87 -12.64 15.97
N VAL A 631 8.06 -13.09 15.58
CA VAL A 631 9.07 -12.33 14.87
C VAL A 631 9.50 -13.12 13.65
N LYS A 632 9.44 -12.47 12.48
CA LYS A 632 9.96 -13.04 11.24
C LYS A 632 11.48 -13.09 11.32
N THR A 633 12.07 -14.26 11.15
CA THR A 633 13.54 -14.41 11.17
C THR A 633 14.20 -13.57 10.08
N TYR A 634 15.42 -13.10 10.36
CA TYR A 634 16.22 -12.39 9.37
C TYR A 634 16.74 -13.37 8.30
N TRP A 635 16.45 -13.09 7.03
CA TRP A 635 17.06 -13.78 5.91
C TRP A 635 16.96 -12.93 4.63
N THR A 636 17.94 -13.06 3.74
CA THR A 636 18.00 -12.37 2.45
C THR A 636 18.36 -13.33 1.34
N ALA A 637 18.09 -12.95 0.09
CA ALA A 637 18.61 -13.65 -1.07
C ALA A 637 20.16 -13.73 -1.00
N PRO A 638 20.77 -14.81 -1.52
CA PRO A 638 22.21 -14.90 -1.65
C PRO A 638 22.74 -13.84 -2.61
N ALA A 639 24.03 -13.52 -2.50
CA ALA A 639 24.69 -12.66 -3.48
C ALA A 639 24.52 -13.27 -4.88
N THR A 640 24.09 -12.48 -5.84
CA THR A 640 24.15 -12.87 -7.25
C THR A 640 25.61 -13.06 -7.63
N LEU A 641 26.00 -14.28 -8.00
CA LEU A 641 27.28 -14.53 -8.62
C LEU A 641 27.30 -13.73 -9.92
N GLU A 642 28.06 -12.64 -9.97
CA GLU A 642 28.39 -12.00 -11.23
C GLU A 642 29.18 -13.01 -12.05
N ILE A 643 28.50 -13.68 -12.98
CA ILE A 643 29.19 -14.38 -14.06
C ILE A 643 29.80 -13.26 -14.89
N GLY A 644 31.07 -12.96 -14.61
CA GLY A 644 31.86 -12.04 -15.39
C GLY A 644 31.89 -12.51 -16.83
N ASN A 645 31.04 -11.92 -17.66
CA ASN A 645 31.23 -11.94 -19.11
C ASN A 645 32.39 -11.00 -19.41
N SER A 646 33.60 -11.50 -19.17
CA SER A 646 34.80 -11.01 -19.83
C SER A 646 34.75 -11.50 -21.28
N LYS A 647 34.15 -10.71 -22.18
CA LYS A 647 34.48 -10.69 -23.60
C LYS A 647 34.33 -9.28 -24.16
#